data_AF-A0A2S4HH66-F1
#
_entry.id   AF-A0A2S4HH66-F1
#
_cell.length_a   1.000
_cell.length_b   1.000
_cell.length_c   1.000
_cell.angle_alpha   90.00
_cell.angle_beta   90.00
_cell.angle_gamma   90.00
#
_symmetry.space_group_name_H-M   'P 1'
#
loop_
_entity.id
_entity.type
_entity.pdbx_description
1 polymer ?
#
loop_
_entity_poly.entity_id
_entity_poly.type
_entity_poly.pdbx_seq_one_letter_code
_entity_poly.pdbx_strand_id
1 'polypeptide(L)'
;MSRNDHAKKVAPTVARRATLALLIAIVFSASHAYSAIEGDTQTIGSLLDRNAQNPDRLIVRPTPKLEIDDAEKEMETARRAAIQHYERVIALAAAPAVRAESMRRAADLRLEFIDAHISSEKSTNTSQASLQQELSTAINLYKQLLKEYPDYSAGDFVLYQLARAFDLSEQGDNSIDTLRRLAIEYPKSTRLYESSFRAAEMLYLRKRYREAVAEYQRISGRESTVEFWWLAQYKQAWTYYQLSDYEAAVVGFANILNQLDLKSEISSLDDMLLAAPKDRTELLRDAVRGMSRAFSKYPSSDDINTYFSRGDSQNYFPLIYRGLAAIFSEEKRYTDAAHVYESFASLHPQHELAQGFSEQAVKSYQDGGFEELAVAGQEQYIASYGPESAVWLGDTLSDSHKSLVRQYMGEVVKFRHTAAQTLAASEPENARPQFSEVADKYLAIISAFPEDKEQETLISLYADALYDAARFADAAAQYGKLAYELEGAKAAGDAALAQVKSYRQWHESLKLSGAAEAEVSSAGETVFAAIAKFAASFPSHSQRSFVLLAGAEDYYALNRYDDVIAICQPLVDAKNWSDTALQDKALGLLADAYFAKEDFGNSETYYAALVPRLGLDNSERKDVAERRLAISVYRQAEVAREQGQARLAANLFQRAADLAKDKDLVAEAIFNAAGQLFEVKEWSQSATLLARFNAQFSGHSMALDADKMLATAYQKSSQLEKSAKVYERIALYQSASSELRRTAQLTAGKHYLSAGASGDGIRVLTTYLKAFPKPLDEAQKTRLMLAGLYPENSKSHLKWLRHIVEEDQLSGENNAQSQLMAADASYKLAMVDVASANAIPLSLPIEKSLPRRRAAMEKAISSLMKSSSFGFSDITTLANYELGELYRKFATALMESEVPTKLDGDVLEQYMILLEEQAYPFEEKAIAEYESNMALVGEGVWTAGVRKSLIALAALAPAKYGKQPHLEKVYDSLY
;
A
#
# COMPACT_ATOMS: atom_id res chain seq x y z
N MET A 1 33.91 17.02 21.81
CA MET A 1 33.67 18.41 22.28
C MET A 1 32.15 18.56 22.38
N SER A 2 31.46 18.88 23.48
CA SER A 2 31.76 19.20 24.88
C SER A 2 30.42 19.12 25.65
N ARG A 3 30.32 18.23 26.67
CA ARG A 3 29.77 18.39 28.04
C ARG A 3 28.33 18.95 28.22
N ASN A 4 27.44 18.21 28.91
CA ASN A 4 27.21 18.18 30.37
C ASN A 4 26.88 19.58 30.95
N ASP A 5 25.90 19.83 31.82
CA ASP A 5 25.30 18.98 32.87
C ASP A 5 24.05 19.67 33.48
N HIS A 6 23.28 18.85 34.22
CA HIS A 6 22.43 19.12 35.38
C HIS A 6 22.04 20.54 35.83
N ALA A 7 20.77 20.65 36.26
CA ALA A 7 20.37 21.58 37.32
C ALA A 7 19.40 20.93 38.33
N LYS A 8 19.89 20.77 39.57
CA LYS A 8 19.13 20.57 40.81
C LYS A 8 19.06 21.92 41.55
N LYS A 9 17.86 22.28 42.02
CA LYS A 9 17.47 23.06 43.21
C LYS A 9 18.31 24.29 43.63
N VAL A 10 17.65 25.44 43.83
CA VAL A 10 17.33 26.06 45.14
C VAL A 10 16.28 27.20 44.92
N ALA A 11 15.34 27.33 45.87
CA ALA A 11 14.23 28.28 45.93
C ALA A 11 14.67 29.76 46.14
N PRO A 12 13.71 30.71 46.17
CA PRO A 12 13.33 31.19 47.50
C PRO A 12 11.81 31.36 47.75
N THR A 13 11.50 31.13 49.01
CA THR A 13 10.31 31.41 49.82
C THR A 13 9.85 32.87 49.83
N VAL A 14 8.53 33.09 49.92
CA VAL A 14 7.71 33.97 50.81
C VAL A 14 6.27 33.89 50.24
N ALA A 15 5.15 33.62 50.92
CA ALA A 15 4.77 33.50 52.32
C ALA A 15 3.62 32.47 52.45
N ARG A 16 3.72 31.58 53.44
CA ARG A 16 2.62 30.74 53.93
C ARG A 16 1.96 31.44 55.11
N ARG A 17 0.75 31.96 54.93
CA ARG A 17 -0.30 32.10 55.97
C ARG A 17 -1.66 32.28 55.28
N ALA A 18 -2.21 31.19 54.72
CA ALA A 18 -3.64 31.04 54.41
C ALA A 18 -4.03 29.63 53.92
N THR A 19 -3.26 28.58 54.24
CA THR A 19 -3.59 27.19 53.90
C THR A 19 -3.98 26.40 55.15
N LEU A 20 -4.99 26.92 55.84
CA LEU A 20 -5.79 26.20 56.85
C LEU A 20 -7.17 26.87 56.96
N ALA A 21 -7.82 27.13 55.82
CA ALA A 21 -9.19 27.69 55.77
C ALA A 21 -9.89 27.45 54.42
N LEU A 22 -9.17 27.15 53.34
CA LEU A 22 -9.75 26.89 52.02
C LEU A 22 -9.74 25.40 51.63
N LEU A 23 -9.94 24.53 52.63
CA LEU A 23 -10.31 23.11 52.47
C LEU A 23 -11.65 22.82 53.18
N ILE A 24 -12.36 23.88 53.59
CA ILE A 24 -13.63 23.82 54.34
C ILE A 24 -14.78 24.51 53.57
N ALA A 25 -14.56 25.03 52.36
CA ALA A 25 -15.57 25.78 51.59
C ALA A 25 -16.09 25.10 50.31
N ILE A 26 -15.81 23.80 50.08
CA ILE A 26 -16.44 23.01 48.99
C ILE A 26 -17.25 21.82 49.56
N VAL A 27 -17.55 21.83 50.86
CA VAL A 27 -18.42 20.84 51.52
C VAL A 27 -19.83 21.39 51.83
N PHE A 28 -20.12 22.64 51.49
CA PHE A 28 -21.47 23.22 51.69
C PHE A 28 -21.90 24.04 50.47
N SER A 29 -22.41 23.36 49.43
CA SER A 29 -23.42 23.87 48.48
C SER A 29 -23.78 22.80 47.43
N ALA A 30 -24.31 21.68 47.92
CA ALA A 30 -25.12 20.75 47.13
C ALA A 30 -26.22 20.18 48.04
N SER A 31 -27.01 21.07 48.64
CA SER A 31 -28.30 20.75 49.23
C SER A 31 -29.34 20.82 48.11
N HIS A 32 -29.73 19.66 47.59
CA HIS A 32 -31.11 19.16 47.48
C HIS A 32 -31.12 17.95 46.53
N ALA A 33 -31.77 16.87 47.01
CA ALA A 33 -32.08 15.62 46.30
C ALA A 33 -30.94 14.60 46.15
N TYR A 34 -30.45 14.06 47.26
CA TYR A 34 -30.12 12.63 47.37
C TYR A 34 -30.01 12.28 48.85
N SER A 35 -31.01 11.59 49.40
CA SER A 35 -30.96 11.05 50.77
C SER A 35 -31.60 9.67 50.78
N ALA A 36 -30.89 8.74 51.43
CA ALA A 36 -31.17 7.32 51.60
C ALA A 36 -30.93 6.51 50.32
N ILE A 37 -30.07 5.48 50.29
CA ILE A 37 -30.05 4.32 51.18
C ILE A 37 -28.59 3.87 51.35
N GLU A 38 -28.03 4.07 52.55
CA GLU A 38 -26.82 3.36 53.00
C GLU A 38 -27.23 2.01 53.59
N GLY A 39 -26.45 0.97 53.29
CA GLY A 39 -26.71 -0.40 53.66
C GLY A 39 -26.67 -0.64 55.16
N ASP A 40 -27.84 -0.91 55.74
CA ASP A 40 -27.96 -1.69 56.95
C ASP A 40 -27.97 -3.17 56.55
N THR A 41 -27.00 -3.95 57.04
CA THR A 41 -27.06 -5.41 57.02
C THR A 41 -28.21 -5.88 57.91
N GLN A 42 -29.42 -5.89 57.35
CA GLN A 42 -30.60 -6.44 57.99
C GLN A 42 -30.58 -7.97 57.85
N THR A 43 -30.05 -8.63 58.88
CA THR A 43 -30.27 -10.06 59.08
C THR A 43 -31.61 -10.27 59.77
N ILE A 44 -32.15 -11.49 59.72
CA ILE A 44 -33.45 -11.89 60.31
C ILE A 44 -33.60 -11.50 61.80
N GLY A 45 -32.52 -11.14 62.50
CA GLY A 45 -32.56 -10.55 63.84
C GLY A 45 -33.00 -9.07 63.92
N SER A 46 -32.78 -8.25 62.90
CA SER A 46 -33.03 -6.80 62.96
C SER A 46 -34.49 -6.38 62.75
N LEU A 47 -35.40 -7.34 62.53
CA LEU A 47 -36.86 -7.14 62.56
C LEU A 47 -37.52 -7.63 63.85
N LEU A 48 -36.76 -8.26 64.76
CA LEU A 48 -37.22 -8.57 66.12
C LEU A 48 -36.91 -7.43 67.10
N ASP A 49 -35.84 -6.66 66.88
CA ASP A 49 -35.48 -5.54 67.77
C ASP A 49 -36.29 -4.25 67.53
N ARG A 50 -37.02 -4.14 66.41
CA ARG A 50 -38.01 -3.05 66.21
C ARG A 50 -39.46 -3.45 66.44
N ASN A 51 -39.73 -4.74 66.65
CA ASN A 51 -41.05 -5.24 67.10
C ASN A 51 -41.10 -5.56 68.61
N ALA A 52 -40.04 -5.24 69.36
CA ALA A 52 -40.10 -5.15 70.82
C ALA A 52 -40.90 -3.94 71.34
N GLN A 53 -41.53 -3.16 70.46
CA GLN A 53 -42.65 -2.26 70.81
C GLN A 53 -43.98 -2.81 70.28
N ASN A 54 -44.32 -4.00 70.73
CA ASN A 54 -45.66 -4.45 71.15
C ASN A 54 -46.88 -3.63 70.61
N PRO A 55 -47.52 -4.04 69.50
CA PRO A 55 -48.81 -3.48 69.07
C PRO A 55 -50.04 -4.16 69.70
N ASP A 56 -49.86 -5.27 70.43
CA ASP A 56 -50.97 -6.02 71.06
C ASP A 56 -51.06 -5.82 72.58
N ARG A 57 -50.80 -4.59 73.04
CA ARG A 57 -51.64 -4.08 74.12
C ARG A 57 -52.95 -3.66 73.49
N LEU A 58 -54.01 -4.44 73.74
CA LEU A 58 -55.38 -3.92 73.80
C LEU A 58 -55.31 -2.50 74.36
N ILE A 59 -55.63 -1.50 73.54
CA ILE A 59 -55.80 -0.12 74.01
C ILE A 59 -57.06 -0.13 74.87
N VAL A 60 -56.91 -0.53 76.13
CA VAL A 60 -57.73 -0.02 77.20
C VAL A 60 -57.23 1.40 77.42
N ARG A 61 -58.07 2.40 77.13
CA ARG A 61 -57.78 3.79 77.55
C ARG A 61 -57.39 3.74 79.03
N PRO A 62 -56.19 4.18 79.42
CA PRO A 62 -55.88 4.28 80.83
C PRO A 62 -56.74 5.41 81.40
N THR A 63 -57.72 5.06 82.22
CA THR A 63 -58.22 5.98 83.25
C THR A 63 -57.02 6.40 84.11
N PRO A 64 -56.93 7.67 84.54
CA PRO A 64 -55.80 8.12 85.34
C PRO A 64 -55.66 7.23 86.59
N LYS A 65 -54.50 6.56 86.70
CA LYS A 65 -54.11 5.85 87.92
C LYS A 65 -53.89 6.91 89.01
N LEU A 66 -54.71 6.88 90.05
CA LEU A 66 -54.24 7.32 91.37
C LEU A 66 -53.17 6.31 91.80
N GLU A 67 -51.95 6.79 92.07
CA GLU A 67 -50.95 6.00 92.79
C GLU A 67 -51.45 5.75 94.22
N ILE A 68 -51.71 4.48 94.54
CA ILE A 68 -51.94 4.03 95.91
C ILE A 68 -51.07 2.79 96.11
N ASP A 69 -49.82 3.00 96.56
CA ASP A 69 -48.86 1.92 96.86
C ASP A 69 -49.40 0.89 97.89
N ASP A 70 -50.47 1.24 98.63
CA ASP A 70 -51.14 0.33 99.56
C ASP A 70 -52.06 -0.68 98.87
N ALA A 71 -52.65 -0.36 97.71
CA ALA A 71 -53.61 -1.24 97.03
C ALA A 71 -52.93 -2.47 96.39
N GLU A 72 -51.73 -2.35 95.84
CA GLU A 72 -51.00 -3.49 95.25
C GLU A 72 -50.53 -4.49 96.32
N LYS A 73 -50.09 -3.99 97.49
CA LYS A 73 -49.75 -4.82 98.66
C LYS A 73 -51.00 -5.48 99.27
N GLU A 74 -52.12 -4.77 99.34
CA GLU A 74 -53.42 -5.32 99.77
C GLU A 74 -53.92 -6.40 98.79
N MET A 75 -53.77 -6.19 97.48
CA MET A 75 -54.10 -7.19 96.47
C MET A 75 -53.18 -8.41 96.52
N GLU A 76 -51.87 -8.25 96.74
CA GLU A 76 -50.95 -9.38 96.91
C GLU A 76 -51.27 -10.19 98.16
N THR A 77 -51.53 -9.52 99.29
CA THR A 77 -51.92 -10.19 100.54
C THR A 77 -53.28 -10.88 100.43
N ALA A 78 -54.27 -10.25 99.78
CA ALA A 78 -55.55 -10.87 99.46
C ALA A 78 -55.40 -12.08 98.54
N ARG A 79 -54.52 -12.01 97.53
CA ARG A 79 -54.21 -13.11 96.62
C ARG A 79 -53.57 -14.30 97.35
N ARG A 80 -52.58 -14.05 98.22
CA ARG A 80 -51.97 -15.09 99.06
C ARG A 80 -52.97 -15.71 100.03
N ALA A 81 -53.83 -14.90 100.65
CA ALA A 81 -54.91 -15.39 101.52
C ALA A 81 -55.93 -16.25 100.75
N ALA A 82 -56.29 -15.85 99.52
CA ALA A 82 -57.17 -16.62 98.64
C ALA A 82 -56.52 -17.95 98.22
N ILE A 83 -55.24 -17.95 97.87
CA ILE A 83 -54.45 -19.17 97.59
C ILE A 83 -54.53 -20.13 98.79
N GLN A 84 -54.22 -19.65 100.01
CA GLN A 84 -54.27 -20.47 101.22
C GLN A 84 -55.69 -20.99 101.51
N HIS A 85 -56.71 -20.18 101.23
CA HIS A 85 -58.11 -20.59 101.37
C HIS A 85 -58.44 -21.75 100.43
N TYR A 86 -58.10 -21.63 99.14
CA TYR A 86 -58.32 -22.71 98.18
C TYR A 86 -57.50 -23.96 98.51
N GLU A 87 -56.28 -23.84 99.00
CA GLU A 87 -55.49 -24.99 99.48
C GLU A 87 -56.17 -25.75 100.62
N ARG A 88 -56.76 -25.03 101.58
CA ARG A 88 -57.54 -25.66 102.66
C ARG A 88 -58.76 -26.38 102.09
N VAL A 89 -59.47 -25.78 101.11
CA VAL A 89 -60.61 -26.43 100.44
C VAL A 89 -60.18 -27.69 99.67
N ILE A 90 -58.99 -27.70 99.07
CA ILE A 90 -58.43 -28.87 98.36
C ILE A 90 -58.06 -30.00 99.34
N ALA A 91 -57.57 -29.65 100.54
CA ALA A 91 -57.21 -30.59 101.59
C ALA A 91 -58.43 -31.18 102.33
N LEU A 92 -59.54 -30.44 102.37
CA LEU A 92 -60.83 -30.94 102.86
C LEU A 92 -61.46 -31.84 101.80
N ALA A 93 -62.17 -32.90 102.22
CA ALA A 93 -62.91 -33.78 101.31
C ALA A 93 -64.18 -33.10 100.74
N ALA A 94 -64.02 -31.93 100.14
CA ALA A 94 -65.08 -31.16 99.50
C ALA A 94 -65.66 -31.92 98.30
N ALA A 95 -66.86 -31.53 97.87
CA ALA A 95 -67.50 -32.12 96.70
C ALA A 95 -66.56 -32.05 95.47
N PRO A 96 -66.51 -33.10 94.62
CA PRO A 96 -65.60 -33.18 93.46
C PRO A 96 -65.48 -31.90 92.62
N ALA A 97 -66.60 -31.28 92.27
CA ALA A 97 -66.63 -30.04 91.48
C ALA A 97 -66.00 -28.83 92.21
N VAL A 98 -66.20 -28.72 93.52
CA VAL A 98 -65.64 -27.64 94.35
C VAL A 98 -64.14 -27.82 94.50
N ARG A 99 -63.67 -29.06 94.68
CA ARG A 99 -62.25 -29.38 94.76
C ARG A 99 -61.54 -29.13 93.43
N ALA A 100 -62.13 -29.53 92.30
CA ALA A 100 -61.62 -29.27 90.96
C ALA A 100 -61.49 -27.75 90.66
N GLU A 101 -62.55 -26.98 90.94
CA GLU A 101 -62.51 -25.52 90.76
C GLU A 101 -61.51 -24.85 91.70
N SER A 102 -61.38 -25.33 92.94
CA SER A 102 -60.40 -24.81 93.90
C SER A 102 -58.96 -25.09 93.45
N MET A 103 -58.68 -26.27 92.90
CA MET A 103 -57.38 -26.60 92.28
C MET A 103 -57.05 -25.63 91.14
N ARG A 104 -58.01 -25.39 90.24
CA ARG A 104 -57.85 -24.45 89.13
C ARG A 104 -57.57 -23.03 89.64
N ARG A 105 -58.43 -22.50 90.51
CA ARG A 105 -58.30 -21.13 91.06
C ARG A 105 -56.99 -20.94 91.83
N ALA A 106 -56.57 -21.93 92.62
CA ALA A 106 -55.31 -21.89 93.35
C ALA A 106 -54.09 -21.85 92.41
N ALA A 107 -54.17 -22.51 91.26
CA ALA A 107 -53.11 -22.51 90.25
C ALA A 107 -53.13 -21.22 89.39
N ASP A 108 -54.32 -20.73 89.01
CA ASP A 108 -54.49 -19.47 88.27
C ASP A 108 -53.96 -18.29 89.09
N LEU A 109 -54.35 -18.17 90.36
CA LEU A 109 -53.89 -17.08 91.24
C LEU A 109 -52.37 -17.10 91.44
N ARG A 110 -51.72 -18.28 91.35
CA ARG A 110 -50.27 -18.38 91.36
C ARG A 110 -49.65 -17.84 90.10
N LEU A 111 -50.20 -18.18 88.93
CA LEU A 111 -49.76 -17.59 87.67
C LEU A 111 -49.97 -16.06 87.65
N GLU A 112 -51.11 -15.56 88.11
CA GLU A 112 -51.34 -14.12 88.27
C GLU A 112 -50.36 -13.46 89.24
N PHE A 113 -50.01 -14.16 90.32
CA PHE A 113 -48.98 -13.71 91.26
C PHE A 113 -47.62 -13.55 90.56
N ILE A 114 -47.24 -14.52 89.74
CA ILE A 114 -46.01 -14.51 88.94
C ILE A 114 -46.06 -13.40 87.89
N ASP A 115 -47.18 -13.24 87.18
CA ASP A 115 -47.35 -12.20 86.15
C ASP A 115 -47.19 -10.79 86.72
N ALA A 116 -47.77 -10.55 87.90
CA ALA A 116 -47.62 -9.28 88.61
C ALA A 116 -46.15 -9.01 88.98
N HIS A 117 -45.38 -10.05 89.31
CA HIS A 117 -43.94 -9.94 89.61
C HIS A 117 -43.08 -9.76 88.35
N ILE A 118 -43.44 -10.42 87.23
CA ILE A 118 -42.74 -10.23 85.95
C ILE A 118 -43.02 -8.83 85.39
N SER A 119 -44.20 -8.26 85.65
CA SER A 119 -44.63 -6.96 85.11
C SER A 119 -44.22 -5.75 85.94
N SER A 120 -43.77 -5.92 87.20
CA SER A 120 -43.36 -4.82 88.07
C SER A 120 -41.84 -4.65 88.07
N GLU A 121 -41.35 -3.54 87.51
CA GLU A 121 -39.91 -3.20 87.48
C GLU A 121 -39.32 -2.85 88.87
N LYS A 122 -40.13 -2.85 89.94
CA LYS A 122 -39.72 -2.53 91.32
C LYS A 122 -39.85 -3.76 92.24
N SER A 123 -38.69 -4.38 92.45
CA SER A 123 -38.28 -5.31 93.53
C SER A 123 -39.27 -5.53 94.69
N THR A 124 -39.83 -6.75 94.78
CA THR A 124 -40.23 -7.37 96.05
C THR A 124 -39.13 -8.38 96.46
N ASN A 125 -38.92 -8.59 97.76
CA ASN A 125 -37.94 -9.55 98.33
C ASN A 125 -38.26 -11.04 98.03
N THR A 126 -39.01 -11.33 96.97
CA THR A 126 -39.37 -12.68 96.55
C THR A 126 -38.22 -13.27 95.74
N SER A 127 -37.55 -14.30 96.29
CA SER A 127 -36.45 -14.96 95.59
C SER A 127 -36.95 -15.67 94.32
N GLN A 128 -36.09 -15.77 93.29
CA GLN A 128 -36.35 -16.56 92.09
C GLN A 128 -36.72 -18.01 92.43
N ALA A 129 -36.15 -18.57 93.50
CA ALA A 129 -36.51 -19.88 94.03
C ALA A 129 -37.97 -19.96 94.50
N SER A 130 -38.50 -18.90 95.12
CA SER A 130 -39.91 -18.80 95.54
C SER A 130 -40.85 -18.73 94.34
N LEU A 131 -40.52 -17.95 93.31
CA LEU A 131 -41.29 -17.90 92.06
C LEU A 131 -41.29 -19.27 91.34
N GLN A 132 -40.14 -19.94 91.29
CA GLN A 132 -40.04 -21.30 90.73
C GLN A 132 -40.83 -22.33 91.55
N GLN A 133 -40.91 -22.16 92.87
CA GLN A 133 -41.74 -23.00 93.72
C GLN A 133 -43.24 -22.77 93.47
N GLU A 134 -43.68 -21.52 93.31
CA GLU A 134 -45.08 -21.20 92.97
C GLU A 134 -45.44 -21.73 91.58
N LEU A 135 -44.55 -21.60 90.58
CA LEU A 135 -44.69 -22.19 89.25
C LEU A 135 -44.82 -23.72 89.32
N SER A 136 -43.92 -24.37 90.05
CA SER A 136 -43.94 -25.83 90.24
C SER A 136 -45.23 -26.30 90.91
N THR A 137 -45.73 -25.53 91.88
CA THR A 137 -46.98 -25.82 92.58
C THR A 137 -48.18 -25.64 91.66
N ALA A 138 -48.23 -24.57 90.86
CA ALA A 138 -49.28 -24.36 89.86
C ALA A 138 -49.30 -25.48 88.80
N ILE A 139 -48.14 -25.87 88.27
CA ILE A 139 -47.99 -27.00 87.33
C ILE A 139 -48.53 -28.30 87.96
N ASN A 140 -48.15 -28.60 89.19
CA ASN A 140 -48.62 -29.81 89.89
C ASN A 140 -50.13 -29.78 90.13
N LEU A 141 -50.70 -28.64 90.51
CA LEU A 141 -52.15 -28.48 90.70
C LEU A 141 -52.90 -28.68 89.39
N TYR A 142 -52.44 -28.11 88.27
CA TYR A 142 -53.07 -28.34 86.96
C TYR A 142 -52.93 -29.80 86.50
N LYS A 143 -51.76 -30.42 86.66
CA LYS A 143 -51.56 -31.84 86.35
C LYS A 143 -52.46 -32.75 87.18
N GLN A 144 -52.58 -32.45 88.47
CA GLN A 144 -53.44 -33.21 89.39
C GLN A 144 -54.91 -33.03 89.03
N LEU A 145 -55.34 -31.80 88.72
CA LEU A 145 -56.69 -31.49 88.25
C LEU A 145 -57.06 -32.30 87.00
N LEU A 146 -56.19 -32.28 85.98
CA LEU A 146 -56.42 -33.02 84.72
C LEU A 146 -56.39 -34.54 84.90
N LYS A 147 -55.67 -35.06 85.90
CA LYS A 147 -55.58 -36.50 86.20
C LYS A 147 -56.78 -37.00 86.99
N GLU A 148 -57.19 -36.25 88.02
CA GLU A 148 -58.27 -36.64 88.92
C GLU A 148 -59.65 -36.34 88.33
N TYR A 149 -59.74 -35.34 87.45
CA TYR A 149 -60.98 -34.94 86.78
C TYR A 149 -60.78 -34.83 85.25
N PRO A 150 -60.64 -35.97 84.53
CA PRO A 150 -60.39 -35.96 83.08
C PRO A 150 -61.48 -35.24 82.27
N ASP A 151 -62.75 -35.29 82.73
CA ASP A 151 -63.90 -34.67 82.06
C ASP A 151 -64.23 -33.25 82.60
N TYR A 152 -63.25 -32.56 83.22
CA TYR A 152 -63.47 -31.23 83.74
C TYR A 152 -63.85 -30.24 82.62
N SER A 153 -64.96 -29.53 82.80
CA SER A 153 -65.59 -28.73 81.73
C SER A 153 -64.72 -27.59 81.18
N ALA A 154 -63.73 -27.13 81.94
CA ALA A 154 -62.74 -26.13 81.52
C ALA A 154 -61.34 -26.73 81.31
N GLY A 155 -61.27 -28.02 80.95
CA GLY A 155 -60.02 -28.74 80.73
C GLY A 155 -59.14 -28.15 79.63
N ASP A 156 -59.73 -27.56 78.60
CA ASP A 156 -59.03 -26.81 77.55
C ASP A 156 -58.31 -25.57 78.10
N PHE A 157 -59.01 -24.76 78.92
CA PHE A 157 -58.42 -23.61 79.60
C PHE A 157 -57.31 -24.05 80.57
N VAL A 158 -57.51 -25.15 81.30
CA VAL A 158 -56.50 -25.71 82.20
C VAL A 158 -55.25 -26.15 81.44
N LEU A 159 -55.39 -26.83 80.30
CA LEU A 159 -54.26 -27.19 79.45
C LEU A 159 -53.53 -25.95 78.91
N TYR A 160 -54.27 -24.91 78.51
CA TYR A 160 -53.66 -23.67 78.03
C TYR A 160 -52.84 -22.98 79.14
N GLN A 161 -53.40 -22.86 80.34
CA GLN A 161 -52.70 -22.29 81.50
C GLN A 161 -51.54 -23.16 81.98
N LEU A 162 -51.64 -24.49 81.87
CA LEU A 162 -50.55 -25.42 82.15
C LEU A 162 -49.40 -25.24 81.16
N ALA A 163 -49.69 -25.12 79.86
CA ALA A 163 -48.67 -24.83 78.85
C ALA A 163 -47.97 -23.50 79.14
N ARG A 164 -48.74 -22.47 79.48
CA ARG A 164 -48.21 -21.17 79.92
C ARG A 164 -47.31 -21.30 81.15
N ALA A 165 -47.73 -22.07 82.15
CA ALA A 165 -46.94 -22.33 83.35
C ALA A 165 -45.61 -23.04 83.01
N PHE A 166 -45.64 -24.00 82.08
CA PHE A 166 -44.43 -24.67 81.59
C PHE A 166 -43.50 -23.72 80.83
N ASP A 167 -44.03 -22.81 80.02
CA ASP A 167 -43.22 -21.84 79.29
C ASP A 167 -42.53 -20.87 80.26
N LEU A 168 -43.28 -20.36 81.26
CA LEU A 168 -42.74 -19.51 82.34
C LEU A 168 -41.72 -20.23 83.23
N SER A 169 -41.78 -21.57 83.33
CA SER A 169 -40.79 -22.38 84.04
C SER A 169 -39.62 -22.85 83.15
N GLU A 170 -39.47 -22.25 81.97
CA GLU A 170 -38.45 -22.57 80.96
C GLU A 170 -38.54 -24.02 80.43
N GLN A 171 -39.66 -24.71 80.65
CA GLN A 171 -39.93 -26.07 80.18
C GLN A 171 -40.65 -26.06 78.82
N GLY A 172 -39.95 -25.53 77.81
CA GLY A 172 -40.49 -25.32 76.48
C GLY A 172 -41.14 -26.53 75.80
N ASP A 173 -40.51 -27.69 75.85
CA ASP A 173 -41.03 -28.91 75.21
C ASP A 173 -42.33 -29.38 75.88
N ASN A 174 -42.40 -29.30 77.22
CA ASN A 174 -43.62 -29.61 77.96
C ASN A 174 -44.76 -28.63 77.61
N SER A 175 -44.44 -27.36 77.40
CA SER A 175 -45.41 -26.36 76.94
C SER A 175 -45.95 -26.70 75.55
N ILE A 176 -45.06 -26.98 74.59
CA ILE A 176 -45.42 -27.37 73.22
C ILE A 176 -46.33 -28.61 73.23
N ASP A 177 -45.93 -29.67 73.95
CA ASP A 177 -46.72 -30.91 74.02
C ASP A 177 -48.09 -30.69 74.67
N THR A 178 -48.17 -29.80 75.66
CA THR A 178 -49.44 -29.44 76.31
C THR A 178 -50.36 -28.65 75.37
N LEU A 179 -49.83 -27.71 74.58
CA LEU A 179 -50.59 -26.98 73.56
C LEU A 179 -51.06 -27.90 72.43
N ARG A 180 -50.21 -28.82 71.98
CA ARG A 180 -50.57 -29.87 71.00
C ARG A 180 -51.68 -30.76 71.53
N ARG A 181 -51.58 -31.17 72.80
CA ARG A 181 -52.58 -31.97 73.49
C ARG A 181 -53.91 -31.21 73.55
N LEU A 182 -53.92 -29.92 73.86
CA LEU A 182 -55.12 -29.07 73.81
C LEU A 182 -55.75 -29.11 72.41
N ALA A 183 -54.97 -28.87 71.36
CA ALA A 183 -55.46 -28.86 69.99
C ALA A 183 -56.03 -30.22 69.53
N ILE A 184 -55.52 -31.34 70.05
CA ILE A 184 -55.97 -32.70 69.71
C ILE A 184 -57.19 -33.13 70.55
N GLU A 185 -57.14 -32.95 71.87
CA GLU A 185 -58.18 -33.41 72.80
C GLU A 185 -59.42 -32.51 72.78
N TYR A 186 -59.26 -31.22 72.46
CA TYR A 186 -60.35 -30.24 72.46
C TYR A 186 -60.54 -29.58 71.08
N PRO A 187 -60.94 -30.35 70.05
CA PRO A 187 -61.07 -29.86 68.66
C PRO A 187 -62.13 -28.76 68.46
N LYS A 188 -62.97 -28.49 69.47
CA LYS A 188 -64.01 -27.45 69.46
C LYS A 188 -63.68 -26.26 70.39
N SER A 189 -62.50 -26.24 71.03
CA SER A 189 -62.12 -25.13 71.91
C SER A 189 -61.93 -23.85 71.12
N THR A 190 -62.36 -22.72 71.68
CA THR A 190 -62.06 -21.39 71.12
C THR A 190 -60.56 -21.07 71.15
N ARG A 191 -59.75 -21.83 71.90
CA ARG A 191 -58.29 -21.66 72.00
C ARG A 191 -57.50 -22.58 71.07
N LEU A 192 -58.16 -23.39 70.25
CA LEU A 192 -57.49 -24.38 69.40
C LEU A 192 -56.47 -23.72 68.47
N TYR A 193 -56.89 -22.74 67.68
CA TYR A 193 -56.03 -22.12 66.67
C TYR A 193 -54.90 -21.31 67.30
N GLU A 194 -55.21 -20.56 68.37
CA GLU A 194 -54.18 -19.86 69.14
C GLU A 194 -53.15 -20.83 69.73
N SER A 195 -53.60 -21.98 70.27
CA SER A 195 -52.70 -22.97 70.88
C SER A 195 -51.81 -23.63 69.83
N SER A 196 -52.37 -24.02 68.68
CA SER A 196 -51.58 -24.52 67.54
C SER A 196 -50.61 -23.46 67.01
N PHE A 197 -51.02 -22.19 66.92
CA PHE A 197 -50.16 -21.11 66.45
C PHE A 197 -48.99 -20.88 67.42
N ARG A 198 -49.26 -20.80 68.73
CA ARG A 198 -48.23 -20.68 69.76
C ARG A 198 -47.28 -21.86 69.76
N ALA A 199 -47.79 -23.09 69.66
CA ALA A 199 -46.95 -24.28 69.54
C ALA A 199 -46.05 -24.21 68.30
N ALA A 200 -46.59 -23.77 67.16
CA ALA A 200 -45.84 -23.59 65.92
C ALA A 200 -44.74 -22.53 66.05
N GLU A 201 -45.04 -21.34 66.62
CA GLU A 201 -44.04 -20.29 66.85
C GLU A 201 -42.93 -20.77 67.82
N MET A 202 -43.31 -21.45 68.90
CA MET A 202 -42.37 -22.04 69.85
C MET A 202 -41.45 -23.09 69.21
N LEU A 203 -41.97 -23.89 68.28
CA LEU A 203 -41.21 -24.85 67.50
C LEU A 203 -40.30 -24.16 66.47
N TYR A 204 -40.81 -23.12 65.81
CA TYR A 204 -40.07 -22.31 64.83
C TYR A 204 -38.84 -21.64 65.46
N LEU A 205 -39.02 -20.97 66.61
CA LEU A 205 -37.91 -20.32 67.35
C LEU A 205 -36.84 -21.32 67.78
N ARG A 206 -37.22 -22.57 68.04
CA ARG A 206 -36.32 -23.69 68.37
C ARG A 206 -35.75 -24.40 67.13
N LYS A 207 -35.99 -23.87 65.92
CA LYS A 207 -35.56 -24.43 64.62
C LYS A 207 -36.12 -25.83 64.32
N ARG A 208 -37.18 -26.25 65.02
CA ARG A 208 -37.92 -27.51 64.78
C ARG A 208 -38.93 -27.30 63.65
N TYR A 209 -38.45 -26.89 62.48
CA TYR A 209 -39.29 -26.36 61.39
C TYR A 209 -40.31 -27.37 60.85
N ARG A 210 -39.94 -28.65 60.66
CA ARG A 210 -40.88 -29.69 60.19
C ARG A 210 -42.08 -29.85 61.12
N GLU A 211 -41.82 -29.75 62.42
CA GLU A 211 -42.84 -29.83 63.45
C GLU A 211 -43.68 -28.57 63.53
N ALA A 212 -43.08 -27.39 63.34
CA ALA A 212 -43.79 -26.12 63.24
C ALA A 212 -44.75 -26.10 62.05
N VAL A 213 -44.32 -26.60 60.87
CA VAL A 213 -45.19 -26.75 59.69
C VAL A 213 -46.43 -27.56 60.00
N ALA A 214 -46.29 -28.70 60.68
CA ALA A 214 -47.43 -29.54 61.04
C ALA A 214 -48.43 -28.81 61.95
N GLU A 215 -47.96 -27.95 62.86
CA GLU A 215 -48.84 -27.15 63.73
C GLU A 215 -49.49 -25.97 62.99
N TYR A 216 -48.77 -25.26 62.10
CA TYR A 216 -49.40 -24.24 61.25
C TYR A 216 -50.45 -24.83 60.30
N GLN A 217 -50.22 -26.05 59.78
CA GLN A 217 -51.20 -26.78 58.96
C GLN A 217 -52.48 -27.14 59.70
N ARG A 218 -52.50 -27.20 61.04
CA ARG A 218 -53.76 -27.40 61.78
C ARG A 218 -54.70 -26.19 61.69
N ILE A 219 -54.16 -25.01 61.42
CA ILE A 219 -54.89 -23.76 61.25
C ILE A 219 -55.35 -23.58 59.79
N SER A 220 -54.75 -24.31 58.84
CA SER A 220 -54.97 -24.12 57.40
C SER A 220 -56.29 -24.69 56.86
N GLY A 221 -57.12 -25.29 57.72
CA GLY A 221 -58.38 -25.94 57.34
C GLY A 221 -59.55 -24.98 57.13
N ARG A 222 -59.65 -24.44 55.90
CA ARG A 222 -60.85 -23.82 55.27
C ARG A 222 -61.21 -22.40 55.73
N GLU A 223 -61.07 -21.48 54.76
CA GLU A 223 -61.44 -20.05 54.76
C GLU A 223 -60.48 -19.10 55.51
N SER A 224 -60.15 -17.98 54.87
CA SER A 224 -59.31 -16.91 55.42
C SER A 224 -59.97 -16.12 56.57
N THR A 225 -61.20 -16.50 56.92
CA THR A 225 -62.00 -16.00 58.05
C THR A 225 -61.62 -16.65 59.39
N VAL A 226 -60.88 -17.76 59.37
CA VAL A 226 -60.40 -18.45 60.59
C VAL A 226 -59.37 -17.58 61.33
N GLU A 227 -59.51 -17.51 62.66
CA GLU A 227 -58.58 -16.78 63.52
C GLU A 227 -57.15 -17.29 63.34
N PHE A 228 -56.17 -16.39 63.25
CA PHE A 228 -54.76 -16.66 62.93
C PHE A 228 -54.47 -17.22 61.53
N TRP A 229 -55.46 -17.43 60.63
CA TRP A 229 -55.22 -18.06 59.32
C TRP A 229 -54.14 -17.34 58.49
N TRP A 230 -54.26 -16.02 58.31
CA TRP A 230 -53.30 -15.23 57.51
C TRP A 230 -51.89 -15.30 58.07
N LEU A 231 -51.76 -15.19 59.39
CA LEU A 231 -50.48 -15.28 60.08
C LEU A 231 -49.90 -16.69 60.00
N ALA A 232 -50.73 -17.72 60.14
CA ALA A 232 -50.34 -19.12 60.05
C ALA A 232 -49.87 -19.48 58.63
N GLN A 233 -50.60 -19.09 57.58
CA GLN A 233 -50.16 -19.31 56.20
C GLN A 233 -48.85 -18.58 55.89
N TYR A 234 -48.74 -17.32 56.31
CA TYR A 234 -47.51 -16.53 56.15
C TYR A 234 -46.31 -17.20 56.84
N LYS A 235 -46.46 -17.57 58.12
CA LYS A 235 -45.41 -18.23 58.89
C LYS A 235 -45.10 -19.63 58.35
N GLN A 236 -46.09 -20.37 57.87
CA GLN A 236 -45.90 -21.66 57.23
C GLN A 236 -45.04 -21.54 55.96
N ALA A 237 -45.35 -20.58 55.08
CA ALA A 237 -44.58 -20.34 53.85
C ALA A 237 -43.11 -20.00 54.16
N TRP A 238 -42.87 -19.13 55.14
CA TRP A 238 -41.52 -18.85 55.62
C TRP A 238 -40.84 -20.07 56.26
N THR A 239 -41.59 -20.92 56.96
CA THR A 239 -41.04 -22.15 57.55
C THR A 239 -40.63 -23.14 56.46
N TYR A 240 -41.38 -23.27 55.36
CA TYR A 240 -40.95 -24.04 54.19
C TYR A 240 -39.69 -23.47 53.56
N TYR A 241 -39.59 -22.13 53.46
CA TYR A 241 -38.38 -21.48 52.99
C TYR A 241 -37.16 -21.82 53.89
N GLN A 242 -37.32 -21.84 55.21
CA GLN A 242 -36.27 -22.27 56.15
C GLN A 242 -35.88 -23.76 55.99
N LEU A 243 -36.82 -24.60 55.55
CA LEU A 243 -36.57 -26.01 55.22
C LEU A 243 -35.92 -26.21 53.85
N SER A 244 -35.66 -25.14 53.10
CA SER A 244 -35.22 -25.18 51.70
C SER A 244 -36.21 -25.88 50.75
N ASP A 245 -37.48 -25.99 51.17
CA ASP A 245 -38.58 -26.49 50.35
C ASP A 245 -39.24 -25.28 49.65
N TYR A 246 -38.55 -24.77 48.63
CA TYR A 246 -38.95 -23.54 47.95
C TYR A 246 -40.24 -23.70 47.15
N GLU A 247 -40.54 -24.91 46.66
CA GLU A 247 -41.82 -25.26 46.02
C GLU A 247 -42.99 -25.08 46.98
N ALA A 248 -42.91 -25.71 48.16
CA ALA A 248 -43.95 -25.53 49.17
C ALA A 248 -44.04 -24.08 49.68
N ALA A 249 -42.92 -23.35 49.73
CA ALA A 249 -42.91 -21.93 50.10
C ALA A 249 -43.64 -21.06 49.06
N VAL A 250 -43.37 -21.24 47.76
CA VAL A 250 -44.07 -20.53 46.67
C VAL A 250 -45.57 -20.80 46.73
N VAL A 251 -45.99 -22.06 46.90
CA VAL A 251 -47.40 -22.42 47.06
C VAL A 251 -48.01 -21.76 48.30
N GLY A 252 -47.28 -21.73 49.42
CA GLY A 252 -47.73 -21.08 50.65
C GLY A 252 -47.96 -19.57 50.50
N PHE A 253 -47.04 -18.85 49.83
CA PHE A 253 -47.24 -17.42 49.53
C PHE A 253 -48.33 -17.19 48.48
N ALA A 254 -48.43 -18.05 47.46
CA ALA A 254 -49.51 -17.98 46.48
C ALA A 254 -50.89 -18.14 47.13
N ASN A 255 -51.04 -19.03 48.11
CA ASN A 255 -52.30 -19.19 48.85
C ASN A 255 -52.76 -17.89 49.54
N ILE A 256 -51.82 -17.07 49.99
CA ILE A 256 -52.07 -15.77 50.60
C ILE A 256 -52.51 -14.76 49.53
N LEU A 257 -51.77 -14.68 48.43
CA LEU A 257 -52.05 -13.74 47.33
C LEU A 257 -53.36 -14.08 46.61
N ASN A 258 -53.70 -15.36 46.47
CA ASN A 258 -54.96 -15.84 45.88
C ASN A 258 -56.20 -15.53 46.72
N GLN A 259 -56.06 -15.02 47.95
CA GLN A 259 -57.20 -14.49 48.71
C GLN A 259 -57.63 -13.10 48.24
N LEU A 260 -56.81 -12.42 47.44
CA LEU A 260 -57.19 -11.15 46.83
C LEU A 260 -58.16 -11.41 45.67
N ASP A 261 -59.35 -10.81 45.74
CA ASP A 261 -60.32 -10.81 44.65
C ASP A 261 -59.89 -9.82 43.55
N LEU A 262 -58.84 -10.20 42.82
CA LEU A 262 -58.26 -9.38 41.76
C LEU A 262 -59.15 -9.44 40.52
N LYS A 263 -59.94 -8.38 40.27
CA LYS A 263 -60.83 -8.28 39.10
C LYS A 263 -60.11 -8.11 37.77
N SER A 264 -58.89 -7.60 37.82
CA SER A 264 -58.00 -7.40 36.68
C SER A 264 -56.58 -7.69 37.11
N GLU A 265 -55.73 -7.92 36.12
CA GLU A 265 -54.28 -7.95 36.31
C GLU A 265 -53.77 -6.67 36.96
N ILE A 266 -52.75 -6.83 37.80
CA ILE A 266 -52.10 -5.78 38.57
C ILE A 266 -50.63 -5.70 38.17
N SER A 267 -50.25 -4.53 37.69
CA SER A 267 -48.91 -4.20 37.19
C SER A 267 -48.02 -3.49 38.22
N SER A 268 -48.57 -3.08 39.37
CA SER A 268 -47.82 -2.38 40.42
C SER A 268 -48.18 -2.83 41.84
N LEU A 269 -47.21 -2.72 42.76
CA LEU A 269 -47.45 -3.07 44.16
C LEU A 269 -48.50 -2.14 44.79
N ASP A 270 -48.52 -0.87 44.41
CA ASP A 270 -49.46 0.11 44.94
C ASP A 270 -50.91 -0.24 44.58
N ASP A 271 -51.15 -0.66 43.34
CA ASP A 271 -52.47 -1.13 42.87
C ASP A 271 -52.92 -2.38 43.64
N MET A 272 -52.00 -3.31 43.94
CA MET A 272 -52.29 -4.48 44.77
C MET A 272 -52.65 -4.07 46.20
N LEU A 273 -51.94 -3.11 46.77
CA LEU A 273 -52.19 -2.62 48.12
C LEU A 273 -53.49 -1.80 48.22
N LEU A 274 -53.93 -1.16 47.14
CA LEU A 274 -55.24 -0.52 47.05
C LEU A 274 -56.39 -1.54 47.05
N ALA A 275 -56.17 -2.71 46.44
CA ALA A 275 -57.12 -3.82 46.44
C ALA A 275 -57.11 -4.64 47.76
N ALA A 276 -56.13 -4.44 48.62
CA ALA A 276 -55.91 -5.24 49.83
C ALA A 276 -56.71 -4.77 51.06
N PRO A 277 -57.04 -5.67 52.00
CA PRO A 277 -57.51 -5.29 53.34
C PRO A 277 -56.48 -4.43 54.07
N LYS A 278 -56.91 -3.30 54.66
CA LYS A 278 -56.02 -2.29 55.28
C LYS A 278 -55.14 -2.86 56.41
N ASP A 279 -55.62 -3.86 57.13
CA ASP A 279 -54.91 -4.52 58.23
C ASP A 279 -53.93 -5.61 57.76
N ARG A 280 -53.85 -5.88 56.44
CA ARG A 280 -53.04 -6.96 55.85
C ARG A 280 -52.01 -6.49 54.81
N THR A 281 -51.91 -5.18 54.57
CA THR A 281 -51.03 -4.58 53.55
C THR A 281 -49.56 -4.99 53.70
N GLU A 282 -49.00 -4.90 54.92
CA GLU A 282 -47.61 -5.30 55.17
C GLU A 282 -47.39 -6.80 54.94
N LEU A 283 -48.33 -7.64 55.37
CA LEU A 283 -48.25 -9.09 55.17
C LEU A 283 -48.27 -9.44 53.67
N LEU A 284 -49.12 -8.79 52.87
CA LEU A 284 -49.21 -9.03 51.43
C LEU A 284 -47.98 -8.52 50.68
N ARG A 285 -47.44 -7.36 51.07
CA ARG A 285 -46.16 -6.85 50.56
C ARG A 285 -45.04 -7.86 50.84
N ASP A 286 -44.96 -8.35 52.08
CA ASP A 286 -43.98 -9.36 52.45
C ASP A 286 -44.23 -10.72 51.80
N ALA A 287 -45.48 -11.07 51.47
CA ALA A 287 -45.80 -12.29 50.72
C ALA A 287 -45.28 -12.23 49.27
N VAL A 288 -45.45 -11.10 48.57
CA VAL A 288 -44.83 -10.86 47.25
C VAL A 288 -43.31 -10.98 47.34
N ARG A 289 -42.69 -10.34 48.34
CA ARG A 289 -41.25 -10.42 48.57
C ARG A 289 -40.79 -11.85 48.91
N GLY A 290 -41.55 -12.56 49.74
CA GLY A 290 -41.29 -13.93 50.16
C GLY A 290 -41.39 -14.91 49.00
N MET A 291 -42.43 -14.79 48.17
CA MET A 291 -42.60 -15.60 46.95
C MET A 291 -41.48 -15.33 45.97
N SER A 292 -41.12 -14.06 45.73
CA SER A 292 -40.01 -13.69 44.86
C SER A 292 -38.67 -14.24 45.39
N ARG A 293 -38.44 -14.24 46.71
CA ARG A 293 -37.26 -14.85 47.35
C ARG A 293 -37.26 -16.38 47.24
N ALA A 294 -38.42 -17.02 47.35
CA ALA A 294 -38.52 -18.45 47.14
C ALA A 294 -38.18 -18.80 45.68
N PHE A 295 -38.66 -18.00 44.71
CA PHE A 295 -38.30 -18.17 43.31
C PHE A 295 -36.80 -17.98 43.03
N SER A 296 -36.12 -17.08 43.75
CA SER A 296 -34.68 -16.86 43.54
C SER A 296 -33.79 -18.06 43.94
N LYS A 297 -34.34 -19.00 44.70
CA LYS A 297 -33.70 -20.27 45.12
C LYS A 297 -34.38 -21.51 44.52
N TYR A 298 -35.37 -21.34 43.66
CA TYR A 298 -36.15 -22.41 43.05
C TYR A 298 -35.32 -23.20 42.02
N PRO A 299 -35.49 -24.53 41.93
CA PRO A 299 -34.78 -25.33 40.92
C PRO A 299 -35.11 -24.89 39.49
N SER A 300 -34.11 -24.89 38.61
CA SER A 300 -34.22 -24.36 37.24
C SER A 300 -35.18 -25.13 36.30
N SER A 301 -35.60 -26.34 36.66
CA SER A 301 -36.53 -27.16 35.86
C SER A 301 -38.00 -26.75 35.99
N ASP A 302 -38.34 -25.99 37.02
CA ASP A 302 -39.71 -25.52 37.33
C ASP A 302 -39.67 -24.00 37.61
N ASP A 303 -39.11 -23.25 36.67
CA ASP A 303 -38.89 -21.82 36.77
C ASP A 303 -40.19 -20.99 36.86
N ILE A 304 -40.05 -19.68 37.10
CA ILE A 304 -41.18 -18.73 37.19
C ILE A 304 -42.11 -18.80 35.97
N ASN A 305 -41.56 -19.00 34.77
CA ASN A 305 -42.32 -19.12 33.52
C ASN A 305 -43.19 -20.38 33.55
N THR A 306 -42.60 -21.51 33.93
CA THR A 306 -43.29 -22.79 34.05
C THR A 306 -44.40 -22.73 35.10
N TYR A 307 -44.15 -22.13 36.26
CA TYR A 307 -45.15 -21.97 37.32
C TYR A 307 -46.40 -21.22 36.83
N PHE A 308 -46.21 -20.05 36.20
CA PHE A 308 -47.33 -19.24 35.71
C PHE A 308 -47.98 -19.78 34.42
N SER A 309 -47.36 -20.77 33.75
CA SER A 309 -47.96 -21.46 32.61
C SER A 309 -48.98 -22.56 32.97
N ARG A 310 -48.96 -23.07 34.22
CA ARG A 310 -49.67 -24.29 34.64
C ARG A 310 -51.08 -24.09 35.23
N GLY A 311 -51.64 -22.87 35.28
CA GLY A 311 -52.96 -22.63 35.88
C GLY A 311 -53.59 -21.28 35.50
N ASP A 312 -54.85 -21.08 35.93
CA ASP A 312 -55.62 -19.85 35.70
C ASP A 312 -54.83 -18.64 36.18
N SER A 313 -54.56 -17.73 35.24
CA SER A 313 -53.62 -16.62 35.34
C SER A 313 -53.82 -15.81 36.61
N GLN A 314 -52.87 -15.91 37.52
CA GLN A 314 -52.84 -15.13 38.75
C GLN A 314 -52.54 -13.68 38.38
N ASN A 315 -53.54 -12.80 38.50
CA ASN A 315 -53.51 -11.36 38.19
C ASN A 315 -52.38 -10.55 38.88
N TYR A 316 -51.48 -11.17 39.63
CA TYR A 316 -50.32 -10.54 40.27
C TYR A 316 -48.96 -10.98 39.68
N PHE A 317 -48.93 -11.87 38.68
CA PHE A 317 -47.67 -12.43 38.17
C PHE A 317 -46.62 -11.37 37.75
N PRO A 318 -46.96 -10.20 37.17
CA PRO A 318 -45.94 -9.20 36.80
C PRO A 318 -45.18 -8.67 38.01
N LEU A 319 -45.80 -8.65 39.20
CA LEU A 319 -45.15 -8.27 40.46
C LEU A 319 -44.09 -9.28 40.88
N ILE A 320 -44.32 -10.56 40.63
CA ILE A 320 -43.37 -11.63 40.98
C ILE A 320 -42.19 -11.63 40.02
N TYR A 321 -42.40 -11.39 38.72
CA TYR A 321 -41.29 -11.19 37.76
C TYR A 321 -40.42 -10.00 38.17
N ARG A 322 -41.04 -8.85 38.45
CA ARG A 322 -40.32 -7.65 38.91
C ARG A 322 -39.58 -7.90 40.23
N GLY A 323 -40.24 -8.54 41.20
CA GLY A 323 -39.66 -8.86 42.50
C GLY A 323 -38.48 -9.83 42.40
N LEU A 324 -38.60 -10.86 41.57
CA LEU A 324 -37.53 -11.83 41.33
C LEU A 324 -36.33 -11.16 40.65
N ALA A 325 -36.56 -10.38 39.59
CA ALA A 325 -35.49 -9.67 38.90
C ALA A 325 -34.80 -8.67 39.83
N ALA A 326 -35.56 -7.92 40.65
CA ALA A 326 -35.00 -7.01 41.65
C ALA A 326 -34.11 -7.74 42.67
N ILE A 327 -34.50 -8.94 43.13
CA ILE A 327 -33.66 -9.77 44.02
C ILE A 327 -32.37 -10.19 43.32
N PHE A 328 -32.44 -10.61 42.06
CA PHE A 328 -31.23 -10.94 41.30
C PHE A 328 -30.32 -9.72 41.12
N SER A 329 -30.87 -8.54 40.85
CA SER A 329 -30.10 -7.29 40.80
C SER A 329 -29.44 -6.96 42.16
N GLU A 330 -30.16 -7.09 43.28
CA GLU A 330 -29.61 -6.90 44.64
C GLU A 330 -28.47 -7.89 44.94
N GLU A 331 -28.59 -9.14 44.49
CA GLU A 331 -27.56 -10.18 44.60
C GLU A 331 -26.41 -10.00 43.57
N LYS A 332 -26.42 -8.94 42.74
CA LYS A 332 -25.48 -8.69 41.62
C LYS A 332 -25.48 -9.78 40.54
N ARG A 333 -26.54 -10.58 40.47
CA ARG A 333 -26.80 -11.59 39.45
C ARG A 333 -27.51 -10.95 38.25
N TYR A 334 -26.87 -9.97 37.63
CA TYR A 334 -27.52 -9.11 36.64
C TYR A 334 -27.99 -9.84 35.38
N THR A 335 -27.30 -10.89 34.94
CA THR A 335 -27.73 -11.72 33.81
C THR A 335 -29.03 -12.45 34.12
N ASP A 336 -29.20 -12.95 35.34
CA ASP A 336 -30.43 -13.62 35.76
C ASP A 336 -31.59 -12.62 35.86
N ALA A 337 -31.31 -11.41 36.38
CA ALA A 337 -32.30 -10.33 36.41
C ALA A 337 -32.76 -9.95 34.99
N ALA A 338 -31.82 -9.79 34.06
CA ALA A 338 -32.12 -9.48 32.67
C ALA A 338 -32.97 -10.59 32.02
N HIS A 339 -32.59 -11.86 32.19
CA HIS A 339 -33.32 -12.98 31.63
C HIS A 339 -34.76 -13.10 32.15
N VAL A 340 -35.03 -12.77 33.41
CA VAL A 340 -36.40 -12.74 33.94
C VAL A 340 -37.24 -11.69 33.20
N TYR A 341 -36.70 -10.49 32.99
CA TYR A 341 -37.37 -9.43 32.25
C TYR A 341 -37.54 -9.76 30.75
N GLU A 342 -36.52 -10.32 30.10
CA GLU A 342 -36.58 -10.75 28.69
C GLU A 342 -37.61 -11.86 28.48
N SER A 343 -37.65 -12.84 29.40
CA SER A 343 -38.60 -13.96 29.34
C SER A 343 -40.04 -13.44 29.41
N PHE A 344 -40.31 -12.51 30.33
CA PHE A 344 -41.63 -11.88 30.41
C PHE A 344 -41.99 -11.17 29.11
N ALA A 345 -41.11 -10.31 28.59
CA ALA A 345 -41.38 -9.54 27.38
C ALA A 345 -41.58 -10.45 26.15
N SER A 346 -40.84 -11.55 26.08
CA SER A 346 -40.92 -12.53 24.97
C SER A 346 -42.17 -13.40 25.04
N LEU A 347 -42.59 -13.80 26.25
CA LEU A 347 -43.81 -14.61 26.47
C LEU A 347 -45.10 -13.76 26.39
N HIS A 348 -45.01 -12.48 26.73
CA HIS A 348 -46.15 -11.56 26.78
C HIS A 348 -45.93 -10.28 25.95
N PRO A 349 -45.64 -10.38 24.64
CA PRO A 349 -45.22 -9.23 23.82
C PRO A 349 -46.28 -8.13 23.65
N GLN A 350 -47.56 -8.43 23.92
CA GLN A 350 -48.67 -7.46 23.86
C GLN A 350 -49.01 -6.84 25.22
N HIS A 351 -48.35 -7.26 26.30
CA HIS A 351 -48.62 -6.76 27.64
C HIS A 351 -48.05 -5.34 27.81
N GLU A 352 -48.75 -4.46 28.53
CA GLU A 352 -48.34 -3.06 28.76
C GLU A 352 -46.93 -2.89 29.37
N LEU A 353 -46.49 -3.84 30.22
CA LEU A 353 -45.17 -3.85 30.84
C LEU A 353 -44.08 -4.47 29.97
N ALA A 354 -44.40 -5.11 28.84
CA ALA A 354 -43.42 -5.83 28.02
C ALA A 354 -42.29 -4.91 27.57
N GLN A 355 -42.63 -3.72 27.07
CA GLN A 355 -41.66 -2.70 26.68
C GLN A 355 -40.79 -2.28 27.87
N GLY A 356 -41.40 -1.87 28.97
CA GLY A 356 -40.67 -1.42 30.16
C GLY A 356 -39.78 -2.50 30.76
N PHE A 357 -40.17 -3.78 30.67
CA PHE A 357 -39.33 -4.90 31.11
C PHE A 357 -38.19 -5.15 30.14
N SER A 358 -38.40 -5.05 28.81
CA SER A 358 -37.28 -5.07 27.86
C SER A 358 -36.26 -3.95 28.13
N GLU A 359 -36.72 -2.74 28.52
CA GLU A 359 -35.82 -1.66 28.95
C GLU A 359 -35.04 -2.02 30.23
N GLN A 360 -35.71 -2.63 31.23
CA GLN A 360 -35.03 -3.08 32.45
C GLN A 360 -34.06 -4.25 32.20
N ALA A 361 -34.31 -5.10 31.21
CA ALA A 361 -33.38 -6.15 30.80
C ALA A 361 -32.06 -5.55 30.29
N VAL A 362 -32.14 -4.60 29.35
CA VAL A 362 -30.97 -3.87 28.84
C VAL A 362 -30.23 -3.18 29.98
N LYS A 363 -30.96 -2.46 30.84
CA LYS A 363 -30.37 -1.79 32.00
C LYS A 363 -29.67 -2.77 32.94
N SER A 364 -30.24 -3.96 33.16
CA SER A 364 -29.61 -4.98 34.00
C SER A 364 -28.26 -5.43 33.43
N TYR A 365 -28.16 -5.66 32.12
CA TYR A 365 -26.87 -5.95 31.51
C TYR A 365 -25.86 -4.79 31.63
N GLN A 366 -26.32 -3.55 31.48
CA GLN A 366 -25.48 -2.35 31.65
C GLN A 366 -24.97 -2.19 33.10
N ASP A 367 -25.84 -2.37 34.10
CA ASP A 367 -25.49 -2.32 35.52
C ASP A 367 -24.47 -3.42 35.89
N GLY A 368 -24.51 -4.56 35.19
CA GLY A 368 -23.53 -5.64 35.32
C GLY A 368 -22.22 -5.42 34.55
N GLY A 369 -22.13 -4.39 33.70
CA GLY A 369 -20.98 -4.15 32.83
C GLY A 369 -20.82 -5.15 31.69
N PHE A 370 -21.89 -5.87 31.33
CA PHE A 370 -21.89 -6.88 30.26
C PHE A 370 -22.19 -6.21 28.91
N GLU A 371 -21.21 -5.49 28.36
CA GLU A 371 -21.39 -4.66 27.16
C GLU A 371 -21.98 -5.43 25.96
N GLU A 372 -21.47 -6.63 25.67
CA GLU A 372 -21.96 -7.44 24.54
C GLU A 372 -23.41 -7.92 24.75
N LEU A 373 -23.78 -8.30 25.98
CA LEU A 373 -25.16 -8.69 26.32
C LEU A 373 -26.10 -7.49 26.33
N ALA A 374 -25.64 -6.33 26.79
CA ALA A 374 -26.41 -5.08 26.74
C ALA A 374 -26.73 -4.70 25.29
N VAL A 375 -25.75 -4.78 24.39
CA VAL A 375 -25.94 -4.53 22.94
C VAL A 375 -26.89 -5.56 22.33
N ALA A 376 -26.78 -6.84 22.68
CA ALA A 376 -27.72 -7.86 22.21
C ALA A 376 -29.16 -7.58 22.68
N GLY A 377 -29.34 -7.19 23.94
CA GLY A 377 -30.64 -6.77 24.48
C GLY A 377 -31.19 -5.51 23.77
N GLN A 378 -30.32 -4.55 23.44
CA GLN A 378 -30.69 -3.38 22.64
C GLN A 378 -31.12 -3.76 21.22
N GLU A 379 -30.42 -4.69 20.57
CA GLU A 379 -30.81 -5.22 19.25
C GLU A 379 -32.19 -5.88 19.32
N GLN A 380 -32.47 -6.69 20.35
CA GLN A 380 -33.80 -7.27 20.55
C GLN A 380 -34.88 -6.22 20.83
N TYR A 381 -34.56 -5.18 21.60
CA TYR A 381 -35.44 -4.05 21.85
C TYR A 381 -35.78 -3.31 20.54
N ILE A 382 -34.77 -3.00 19.73
CA ILE A 382 -34.95 -2.33 18.42
C ILE A 382 -35.77 -3.22 17.47
N ALA A 383 -35.54 -4.53 17.46
CA ALA A 383 -36.34 -5.44 16.63
C ALA A 383 -37.83 -5.45 17.02
N SER A 384 -38.11 -5.34 18.33
CA SER A 384 -39.48 -5.42 18.86
C SER A 384 -40.23 -4.09 18.83
N TYR A 385 -39.51 -2.96 18.97
CA TYR A 385 -40.10 -1.63 19.19
C TYR A 385 -39.49 -0.51 18.34
N GLY A 386 -38.54 -0.82 17.45
CA GLY A 386 -37.84 0.13 16.58
C GLY A 386 -38.52 0.32 15.21
N PRO A 387 -37.86 1.00 14.25
CA PRO A 387 -38.48 1.51 13.02
C PRO A 387 -39.19 0.47 12.13
N GLU A 388 -38.76 -0.78 12.18
CA GLU A 388 -39.33 -1.89 11.39
C GLU A 388 -40.47 -2.63 12.12
N SER A 389 -40.72 -2.32 13.39
CA SER A 389 -41.74 -2.99 14.19
C SER A 389 -43.15 -2.48 13.86
N ALA A 390 -44.16 -3.34 14.03
CA ALA A 390 -45.56 -2.94 13.90
C ALA A 390 -45.93 -1.83 14.90
N VAL A 391 -45.31 -1.83 16.08
CA VAL A 391 -45.50 -0.80 17.12
C VAL A 391 -45.05 0.56 16.64
N TRP A 392 -43.97 0.64 15.85
CA TRP A 392 -43.48 1.89 15.30
C TRP A 392 -44.34 2.51 14.20
N LEU A 393 -45.02 1.66 13.43
CA LEU A 393 -45.90 2.08 12.35
C LEU A 393 -47.30 2.51 12.84
N GLY A 394 -47.69 2.15 14.06
CA GLY A 394 -48.87 2.71 14.71
C GLY A 394 -48.53 4.05 15.35
N ASP A 395 -49.25 5.13 15.03
CA ASP A 395 -49.03 6.53 15.48
C ASP A 395 -49.14 6.77 17.02
N THR A 396 -48.91 5.75 17.84
CA THR A 396 -49.11 5.74 19.30
C THR A 396 -47.80 5.84 20.11
N LEU A 397 -46.64 5.98 19.47
CA LEU A 397 -45.34 6.04 20.17
C LEU A 397 -45.03 7.43 20.74
N SER A 398 -44.61 7.47 22.01
CA SER A 398 -44.13 8.69 22.67
C SER A 398 -42.78 9.17 22.13
N ASP A 399 -42.52 10.47 22.21
CA ASP A 399 -41.22 11.05 21.82
C ASP A 399 -40.06 10.51 22.67
N SER A 400 -40.32 10.17 23.93
CA SER A 400 -39.33 9.55 24.82
C SER A 400 -38.91 8.17 24.32
N HIS A 401 -39.85 7.38 23.79
CA HIS A 401 -39.54 6.07 23.21
C HIS A 401 -38.76 6.20 21.91
N LYS A 402 -39.18 7.11 21.02
CA LYS A 402 -38.43 7.38 19.78
C LYS A 402 -36.99 7.81 20.07
N SER A 403 -36.80 8.62 21.11
CA SER A 403 -35.48 9.04 21.58
C SER A 403 -34.65 7.86 22.13
N LEU A 404 -35.25 6.95 22.89
CA LEU A 404 -34.57 5.77 23.42
C LEU A 404 -34.18 4.79 22.31
N VAL A 405 -35.08 4.52 21.35
CA VAL A 405 -34.79 3.70 20.17
C VAL A 405 -33.62 4.30 19.39
N ARG A 406 -33.62 5.62 19.16
CA ARG A 406 -32.50 6.30 18.50
C ARG A 406 -31.18 6.16 19.28
N GLN A 407 -31.23 6.29 20.59
CA GLN A 407 -30.07 6.09 21.46
C GLN A 407 -29.53 4.66 21.30
N TYR A 408 -30.37 3.64 21.45
CA TYR A 408 -29.96 2.24 21.32
C TYR A 408 -29.43 1.92 19.92
N MET A 409 -30.07 2.38 18.85
CA MET A 409 -29.54 2.18 17.49
C MET A 409 -28.15 2.79 17.34
N GLY A 410 -27.90 3.97 17.94
CA GLY A 410 -26.61 4.64 17.97
C GLY A 410 -25.54 3.87 18.75
N GLU A 411 -25.88 3.36 19.94
CA GLU A 411 -24.99 2.55 20.76
C GLU A 411 -24.63 1.23 20.08
N VAL A 412 -25.64 0.53 19.55
CA VAL A 412 -25.48 -0.72 18.80
C VAL A 412 -24.59 -0.52 17.57
N VAL A 413 -24.88 0.46 16.71
CA VAL A 413 -24.09 0.66 15.48
C VAL A 413 -22.64 1.02 15.81
N LYS A 414 -22.41 1.84 16.85
CA LYS A 414 -21.07 2.22 17.29
C LYS A 414 -20.27 1.03 17.83
N PHE A 415 -20.91 0.18 18.65
CA PHE A 415 -20.29 -1.02 19.17
C PHE A 415 -19.91 -1.99 18.04
N ARG A 416 -20.84 -2.27 17.13
CA ARG A 416 -20.62 -3.16 15.98
C ARG A 416 -19.59 -2.60 15.00
N HIS A 417 -19.57 -1.29 14.77
CA HIS A 417 -18.55 -0.63 13.96
C HIS A 417 -17.15 -0.79 14.59
N THR A 418 -17.03 -0.59 15.91
CA THR A 418 -15.76 -0.79 16.63
C THR A 418 -15.28 -2.25 16.55
N ALA A 419 -16.21 -3.21 16.68
CA ALA A 419 -15.91 -4.63 16.52
C ALA A 419 -15.42 -4.95 15.09
N ALA A 420 -16.08 -4.40 14.06
CA ALA A 420 -15.65 -4.56 12.66
C ALA A 420 -14.26 -3.95 12.41
N GLN A 421 -13.97 -2.77 12.96
CA GLN A 421 -12.64 -2.14 12.88
C GLN A 421 -11.55 -2.98 13.58
N THR A 422 -11.87 -3.55 14.74
CA THR A 422 -10.94 -4.43 15.47
C THR A 422 -10.63 -5.69 14.68
N LEU A 423 -11.66 -6.31 14.08
CA LEU A 423 -11.49 -7.48 13.22
C LEU A 423 -10.68 -7.14 11.97
N ALA A 424 -10.88 -5.97 11.36
CA ALA A 424 -10.19 -5.55 10.16
C ALA A 424 -8.67 -5.44 10.34
N ALA A 425 -8.19 -5.20 11.57
CA ALA A 425 -6.77 -5.13 11.87
C ALA A 425 -6.03 -6.47 11.72
N SER A 426 -6.73 -7.60 11.88
CA SER A 426 -6.16 -8.95 11.72
C SER A 426 -6.70 -9.69 10.51
N GLU A 427 -7.98 -9.52 10.18
CA GLU A 427 -8.73 -10.27 9.18
C GLU A 427 -9.60 -9.35 8.31
N PRO A 428 -9.00 -8.52 7.44
CA PRO A 428 -9.71 -7.49 6.67
C PRO A 428 -10.79 -8.06 5.75
N GLU A 429 -10.59 -9.25 5.18
CA GLU A 429 -11.58 -9.90 4.31
C GLU A 429 -12.82 -10.37 5.09
N ASN A 430 -12.64 -10.86 6.33
CA ASN A 430 -13.74 -11.29 7.19
C ASN A 430 -14.47 -10.10 7.83
N ALA A 431 -13.83 -8.93 7.91
CA ALA A 431 -14.45 -7.70 8.40
C ALA A 431 -15.39 -7.06 7.37
N ARG A 432 -15.20 -7.27 6.06
CA ARG A 432 -16.03 -6.63 5.01
C ARG A 432 -17.54 -6.89 5.17
N PRO A 433 -18.02 -8.13 5.40
CA PRO A 433 -19.44 -8.37 5.65
C PRO A 433 -19.94 -7.62 6.90
N GLN A 434 -19.13 -7.54 7.96
CA GLN A 434 -19.49 -6.84 9.19
C GLN A 434 -19.62 -5.33 8.96
N PHE A 435 -18.72 -4.73 8.17
CA PHE A 435 -18.86 -3.34 7.76
C PHE A 435 -20.10 -3.09 6.89
N SER A 436 -20.48 -4.06 6.04
CA SER A 436 -21.74 -3.95 5.28
C SER A 436 -22.95 -3.91 6.20
N GLU A 437 -23.01 -4.79 7.21
CA GLU A 437 -24.09 -4.76 8.21
C GLU A 437 -24.10 -3.45 9.01
N VAL A 438 -22.94 -2.92 9.37
CA VAL A 438 -22.79 -1.62 10.04
C VAL A 438 -23.30 -0.49 9.14
N ALA A 439 -22.99 -0.52 7.85
CA ALA A 439 -23.49 0.44 6.88
C ALA A 439 -25.02 0.41 6.79
N ASP A 440 -25.61 -0.78 6.73
CA ASP A 440 -27.08 -0.95 6.69
C ASP A 440 -27.73 -0.43 7.99
N LYS A 441 -27.09 -0.63 9.16
CA LYS A 441 -27.54 -0.07 10.44
C LYS A 441 -27.48 1.47 10.47
N TYR A 442 -26.42 2.09 9.93
CA TYR A 442 -26.38 3.55 9.79
C TYR A 442 -27.47 4.06 8.85
N LEU A 443 -27.69 3.38 7.73
CA LEU A 443 -28.77 3.73 6.79
C LEU A 443 -30.15 3.65 7.45
N ALA A 444 -30.40 2.64 8.29
CA ALA A 444 -31.64 2.53 9.05
C ALA A 444 -31.86 3.72 10.00
N ILE A 445 -30.80 4.18 10.70
CA ILE A 445 -30.87 5.37 11.56
C ILE A 445 -31.18 6.62 10.71
N ILE A 446 -30.43 6.85 9.63
CA ILE A 446 -30.61 8.02 8.76
C ILE A 446 -32.02 8.07 8.17
N SER A 447 -32.56 6.90 7.80
CA SER A 447 -33.89 6.79 7.20
C SER A 447 -35.02 7.00 8.22
N ALA A 448 -34.85 6.49 9.44
CA ALA A 448 -35.83 6.62 10.51
C ALA A 448 -35.84 8.01 11.16
N PHE A 449 -34.69 8.71 11.15
CA PHE A 449 -34.50 10.01 11.78
C PHE A 449 -33.87 11.03 10.81
N PRO A 450 -34.59 11.45 9.75
CA PRO A 450 -34.03 12.34 8.72
C PRO A 450 -33.74 13.76 9.21
N GLU A 451 -34.31 14.18 10.34
CA GLU A 451 -34.07 15.51 10.96
C GLU A 451 -33.09 15.44 12.16
N ASP A 452 -32.32 14.35 12.29
CA ASP A 452 -31.34 14.19 13.36
C ASP A 452 -30.29 15.30 13.32
N LYS A 453 -29.98 15.88 14.48
CA LYS A 453 -28.95 16.93 14.61
C LYS A 453 -27.54 16.43 14.25
N GLU A 454 -27.32 15.13 14.30
CA GLU A 454 -26.06 14.45 13.96
C GLU A 454 -26.06 13.90 12.51
N GLN A 455 -26.98 14.34 11.65
CA GLN A 455 -27.11 13.82 10.28
C GLN A 455 -25.80 13.89 9.47
N GLU A 456 -25.02 14.97 9.58
CA GLU A 456 -23.70 15.10 8.93
C GLU A 456 -22.76 13.96 9.35
N THR A 457 -22.67 13.70 10.66
CA THR A 457 -21.83 12.63 11.24
C THR A 457 -22.32 11.26 10.83
N LEU A 458 -23.64 11.02 10.85
CA LEU A 458 -24.22 9.73 10.47
C LEU A 458 -23.98 9.41 8.99
N ILE A 459 -24.16 10.38 8.09
CA ILE A 459 -23.90 10.20 6.66
C ILE A 459 -22.41 9.95 6.42
N SER A 460 -21.52 10.65 7.12
CA SER A 460 -20.08 10.41 7.04
C SER A 460 -19.72 8.98 7.47
N LEU A 461 -20.19 8.55 8.65
CA LEU A 461 -19.89 7.21 9.17
C LEU A 461 -20.54 6.10 8.33
N TYR A 462 -21.70 6.36 7.73
CA TYR A 462 -22.31 5.48 6.74
C TYR A 462 -21.42 5.33 5.50
N ALA A 463 -20.92 6.44 4.96
CA ALA A 463 -20.01 6.43 3.82
C ALA A 463 -18.68 5.72 4.14
N ASP A 464 -18.12 5.94 5.34
CA ASP A 464 -16.93 5.26 5.83
C ASP A 464 -17.16 3.74 5.94
N ALA A 465 -18.28 3.32 6.55
CA ALA A 465 -18.63 1.91 6.66
C ALA A 465 -18.85 1.24 5.28
N LEU A 466 -19.45 1.94 4.32
CA LEU A 466 -19.56 1.47 2.93
C LEU A 466 -18.18 1.32 2.27
N TYR A 467 -17.27 2.26 2.51
CA TYR A 467 -15.91 2.20 1.98
C TYR A 467 -15.15 1.00 2.55
N ASP A 468 -15.20 0.79 3.87
CA ASP A 468 -14.56 -0.33 4.55
C ASP A 468 -15.20 -1.68 4.19
N ALA A 469 -16.49 -1.69 3.85
CA ALA A 469 -17.18 -2.85 3.27
C ALA A 469 -16.79 -3.14 1.80
N ALA A 470 -15.88 -2.36 1.20
CA ALA A 470 -15.51 -2.38 -0.21
C ALA A 470 -16.67 -2.07 -1.19
N ARG A 471 -17.74 -1.44 -0.70
CA ARG A 471 -18.86 -0.91 -1.52
C ARG A 471 -18.53 0.49 -2.02
N PHE A 472 -17.41 0.60 -2.73
CA PHE A 472 -16.76 1.87 -3.05
C PHE A 472 -17.63 2.84 -3.87
N ALA A 473 -18.43 2.34 -4.81
CA ALA A 473 -19.35 3.18 -5.59
C ALA A 473 -20.47 3.78 -4.70
N ASP A 474 -21.04 2.98 -3.80
CA ASP A 474 -22.06 3.44 -2.85
C ASP A 474 -21.46 4.48 -1.88
N ALA A 475 -20.26 4.21 -1.36
CA ALA A 475 -19.53 5.13 -0.49
C ALA A 475 -19.30 6.48 -1.20
N ALA A 476 -18.83 6.44 -2.44
CA ALA A 476 -18.61 7.63 -3.26
C ALA A 476 -19.89 8.44 -3.47
N ALA A 477 -21.04 7.79 -3.65
CA ALA A 477 -22.32 8.46 -3.74
C ALA A 477 -22.66 9.21 -2.45
N GLN A 478 -22.48 8.59 -1.28
CA GLN A 478 -22.78 9.25 0.01
C GLN A 478 -21.81 10.37 0.35
N TYR A 479 -20.51 10.19 0.12
CA TYR A 479 -19.54 11.29 0.24
C TYR A 479 -19.88 12.44 -0.71
N GLY A 480 -20.39 12.15 -1.91
CA GLY A 480 -20.90 13.14 -2.85
C GLY A 480 -22.08 13.94 -2.29
N LYS A 481 -23.06 13.28 -1.68
CA LYS A 481 -24.19 13.97 -1.03
C LYS A 481 -23.70 14.89 0.09
N LEU A 482 -22.80 14.37 0.94
CA LEU A 482 -22.20 15.14 2.03
C LEU A 482 -21.44 16.36 1.53
N ALA A 483 -20.78 16.25 0.38
CA ALA A 483 -19.97 17.33 -0.20
C ALA A 483 -20.78 18.38 -0.98
N TYR A 484 -21.84 17.99 -1.66
CA TYR A 484 -22.50 18.83 -2.66
C TYR A 484 -23.98 19.11 -2.40
N GLU A 485 -24.65 18.29 -1.60
CA GLU A 485 -26.10 18.38 -1.37
C GLU A 485 -26.43 18.88 0.04
N LEU A 486 -25.58 18.58 1.04
CA LEU A 486 -25.76 19.04 2.41
C LEU A 486 -25.22 20.47 2.59
N GLU A 487 -26.13 21.44 2.63
CA GLU A 487 -25.76 22.85 2.85
C GLU A 487 -25.11 23.05 4.23
N GLY A 488 -23.95 23.74 4.25
CA GLY A 488 -23.26 24.09 5.50
C GLY A 488 -22.43 22.98 6.14
N ALA A 489 -22.24 21.83 5.46
CA ALA A 489 -21.36 20.76 5.93
C ALA A 489 -19.93 21.28 6.19
N LYS A 490 -19.41 21.02 7.40
CA LYS A 490 -18.13 21.62 7.85
C LYS A 490 -16.94 21.09 7.06
N ALA A 491 -17.02 19.84 6.61
CA ALA A 491 -15.96 19.13 5.90
C ALA A 491 -16.32 18.81 4.43
N ALA A 492 -17.15 19.63 3.78
CA ALA A 492 -17.63 19.39 2.41
C ALA A 492 -16.47 19.13 1.40
N GLY A 493 -15.36 19.85 1.53
CA GLY A 493 -14.18 19.66 0.69
C GLY A 493 -13.48 18.31 0.90
N ASP A 494 -13.34 17.87 2.15
CA ASP A 494 -12.77 16.57 2.50
C ASP A 494 -13.70 15.43 2.08
N ALA A 495 -15.02 15.62 2.18
CA ALA A 495 -16.01 14.68 1.68
C ALA A 495 -15.93 14.54 0.15
N ALA A 496 -15.77 15.63 -0.61
CA ALA A 496 -15.56 15.55 -2.05
C ALA A 496 -14.24 14.83 -2.41
N LEU A 497 -13.18 15.06 -1.62
CA LEU A 497 -11.93 14.31 -1.77
C LEU A 497 -12.15 12.81 -1.50
N ALA A 498 -12.90 12.45 -0.46
CA ALA A 498 -13.24 11.07 -0.14
C ALA A 498 -14.10 10.42 -1.24
N GLN A 499 -15.01 11.16 -1.86
CA GLN A 499 -15.74 10.70 -3.06
C GLN A 499 -14.77 10.34 -4.19
N VAL A 500 -13.81 11.22 -4.51
CA VAL A 500 -12.83 10.96 -5.56
C VAL A 500 -12.02 9.70 -5.24
N LYS A 501 -11.54 9.57 -4.00
CA LYS A 501 -10.79 8.37 -3.56
C LYS A 501 -11.62 7.10 -3.69
N SER A 502 -12.90 7.16 -3.30
CA SER A 502 -13.82 6.03 -3.37
C SER A 502 -14.08 5.60 -4.81
N TYR A 503 -14.36 6.52 -5.74
CA TYR A 503 -14.50 6.16 -7.16
C TYR A 503 -13.19 5.60 -7.76
N ARG A 504 -12.02 6.12 -7.36
CA ARG A 504 -10.73 5.55 -7.82
C ARG A 504 -10.56 4.11 -7.35
N GLN A 505 -10.88 3.84 -6.09
CA GLN A 505 -10.78 2.50 -5.52
C GLN A 505 -11.80 1.54 -6.17
N TRP A 506 -13.01 2.02 -6.47
CA TRP A 506 -13.99 1.28 -7.26
C TRP A 506 -13.45 0.91 -8.65
N HIS A 507 -12.94 1.89 -9.41
CA HIS A 507 -12.37 1.67 -10.73
C HIS A 507 -11.20 0.65 -10.69
N GLU A 508 -10.33 0.72 -9.68
CA GLU A 508 -9.25 -0.26 -9.51
C GLU A 508 -9.77 -1.66 -9.18
N SER A 509 -10.80 -1.78 -8.33
CA SER A 509 -11.42 -3.06 -8.00
C SER A 509 -12.04 -3.76 -9.22
N LEU A 510 -12.59 -2.99 -10.17
CA LEU A 510 -13.11 -3.52 -11.44
C LEU A 510 -11.99 -4.08 -12.33
N LYS A 511 -10.83 -3.41 -12.40
CA LYS A 511 -9.66 -3.92 -13.12
C LYS A 511 -9.15 -5.23 -12.53
N LEU A 512 -9.02 -5.28 -11.21
CA LEU A 512 -8.49 -6.45 -10.50
C LEU A 512 -9.43 -7.67 -10.57
N SER A 513 -10.73 -7.45 -10.64
CA SER A 513 -11.73 -8.52 -10.78
C SER A 513 -11.90 -9.01 -12.22
N GLY A 514 -11.27 -8.37 -13.21
CA GLY A 514 -11.42 -8.72 -14.63
C GLY A 514 -12.79 -8.36 -15.19
N ALA A 515 -13.40 -7.28 -14.70
CA ALA A 515 -14.66 -6.75 -15.22
C ALA A 515 -14.55 -6.40 -16.72
N ALA A 516 -15.69 -6.22 -17.39
CA ALA A 516 -15.71 -5.90 -18.81
C ALA A 516 -15.04 -4.54 -19.09
N GLU A 517 -14.28 -4.43 -20.18
CA GLU A 517 -13.55 -3.21 -20.54
C GLU A 517 -14.45 -1.96 -20.60
N ALA A 518 -15.68 -2.11 -21.08
CA ALA A 518 -16.66 -1.02 -21.14
C ALA A 518 -17.06 -0.51 -19.74
N GLU A 519 -17.14 -1.41 -18.76
CA GLU A 519 -17.47 -1.06 -17.36
C GLU A 519 -16.29 -0.36 -16.70
N VAL A 520 -15.07 -0.89 -16.87
CA VAL A 520 -13.82 -0.26 -16.40
C VAL A 520 -13.68 1.14 -16.99
N SER A 521 -13.89 1.29 -18.30
CA SER A 521 -13.83 2.59 -18.98
C SER A 521 -14.88 3.57 -18.46
N SER A 522 -16.13 3.15 -18.28
CA SER A 522 -17.20 3.98 -17.69
C SER A 522 -16.89 4.41 -16.25
N ALA A 523 -16.28 3.53 -15.45
CA ALA A 523 -15.83 3.86 -14.11
C ALA A 523 -14.69 4.89 -14.13
N GLY A 524 -13.76 4.77 -15.08
CA GLY A 524 -12.73 5.77 -15.34
C GLY A 524 -13.31 7.16 -15.62
N GLU A 525 -14.29 7.27 -16.53
CA GLU A 525 -14.98 8.55 -16.81
C GLU A 525 -15.67 9.12 -15.56
N THR A 526 -16.20 8.26 -14.68
CA THR A 526 -16.81 8.69 -13.41
C THR A 526 -15.78 9.27 -12.44
N VAL A 527 -14.60 8.65 -12.32
CA VAL A 527 -13.46 9.19 -11.55
C VAL A 527 -13.08 10.57 -12.05
N PHE A 528 -12.96 10.74 -13.37
CA PHE A 528 -12.58 12.00 -13.98
C PHE A 528 -13.61 13.10 -13.75
N ALA A 529 -14.90 12.80 -13.91
CA ALA A 529 -15.97 13.73 -13.60
C ALA A 529 -15.94 14.16 -12.12
N ALA A 530 -15.65 13.23 -11.19
CA ALA A 530 -15.51 13.54 -9.77
C ALA A 530 -14.29 14.44 -9.48
N ILE A 531 -13.13 14.18 -10.10
CA ILE A 531 -11.93 15.03 -9.98
C ILE A 531 -12.22 16.45 -10.48
N ALA A 532 -12.85 16.57 -11.66
CA ALA A 532 -13.20 17.87 -12.23
C ALA A 532 -14.18 18.64 -11.34
N LYS A 533 -15.23 17.96 -10.83
CA LYS A 533 -16.21 18.56 -9.93
C LYS A 533 -15.57 19.01 -8.62
N PHE A 534 -14.73 18.17 -7.99
CA PHE A 534 -13.97 18.53 -6.79
C PHE A 534 -13.10 19.78 -7.03
N ALA A 535 -12.31 19.78 -8.11
CA ALA A 535 -11.42 20.88 -8.41
C ALA A 535 -12.13 22.20 -8.75
N ALA A 536 -13.34 22.13 -9.32
CA ALA A 536 -14.17 23.28 -9.65
C ALA A 536 -14.91 23.83 -8.42
N SER A 537 -15.48 22.97 -7.59
CA SER A 537 -16.25 23.36 -6.40
C SER A 537 -15.37 23.79 -5.23
N PHE A 538 -14.16 23.25 -5.11
CA PHE A 538 -13.25 23.50 -3.98
C PHE A 538 -11.87 24.03 -4.43
N PRO A 539 -11.80 25.22 -5.06
CA PRO A 539 -10.57 25.75 -5.65
C PRO A 539 -9.44 26.01 -4.64
N SER A 540 -9.77 26.24 -3.37
CA SER A 540 -8.82 26.50 -2.28
C SER A 540 -8.47 25.26 -1.45
N HIS A 541 -8.95 24.06 -1.82
CA HIS A 541 -8.64 22.84 -1.07
C HIS A 541 -7.16 22.49 -1.16
N SER A 542 -6.53 22.14 -0.04
CA SER A 542 -5.09 21.85 0.05
C SER A 542 -4.65 20.70 -0.89
N GLN A 543 -5.50 19.70 -1.06
CA GLN A 543 -5.26 18.52 -1.92
C GLN A 543 -5.65 18.73 -3.41
N ARG A 544 -6.13 19.91 -3.81
CA ARG A 544 -6.63 20.13 -5.18
C ARG A 544 -5.61 19.79 -6.26
N SER A 545 -4.40 20.35 -6.17
CA SER A 545 -3.35 20.14 -7.18
C SER A 545 -2.88 18.69 -7.21
N PHE A 546 -2.80 18.03 -6.05
CA PHE A 546 -2.43 16.61 -5.97
C PHE A 546 -3.43 15.72 -6.72
N VAL A 547 -4.73 15.91 -6.47
CA VAL A 547 -5.79 15.12 -7.09
C VAL A 547 -5.88 15.36 -8.60
N LEU A 548 -5.75 16.62 -9.03
CA LEU A 548 -5.71 16.96 -10.46
C LEU A 548 -4.54 16.27 -11.16
N LEU A 549 -3.35 16.26 -10.54
CA LEU A 549 -2.18 15.61 -11.12
C LEU A 549 -2.31 14.08 -11.15
N ALA A 550 -2.92 13.47 -10.13
CA ALA A 550 -3.24 12.05 -10.17
C ALA A 550 -4.22 11.72 -11.32
N GLY A 551 -5.22 12.57 -11.56
CA GLY A 551 -6.10 12.45 -12.72
C GLY A 551 -5.37 12.64 -14.06
N ALA A 552 -4.42 13.56 -14.13
CA ALA A 552 -3.60 13.77 -15.32
C ALA A 552 -2.69 12.56 -15.63
N GLU A 553 -2.16 11.86 -14.63
CA GLU A 553 -1.44 10.59 -14.84
C GLU A 553 -2.33 9.50 -15.42
N ASP A 554 -3.55 9.35 -14.88
CA ASP A 554 -4.51 8.38 -15.37
C ASP A 554 -4.89 8.69 -16.83
N TYR A 555 -5.09 9.96 -17.18
CA TYR A 555 -5.33 10.38 -18.57
C TYR A 555 -4.14 10.13 -19.50
N TYR A 556 -2.91 10.33 -19.01
CA TYR A 556 -1.72 10.03 -19.77
C TYR A 556 -1.64 8.53 -20.12
N ALA A 557 -1.96 7.66 -19.16
CA ALA A 557 -2.00 6.20 -19.36
C ALA A 557 -3.08 5.77 -20.38
N LEU A 558 -4.15 6.55 -20.53
CA LEU A 558 -5.22 6.35 -21.51
C LEU A 558 -4.94 7.02 -22.86
N ASN A 559 -3.75 7.57 -23.07
CA ASN A 559 -3.36 8.37 -24.25
C ASN A 559 -4.24 9.61 -24.50
N ARG A 560 -4.95 10.10 -23.47
CA ARG A 560 -5.79 11.31 -23.51
C ARG A 560 -4.92 12.56 -23.28
N TYR A 561 -3.92 12.76 -24.14
CA TYR A 561 -2.89 13.78 -23.92
C TYR A 561 -3.42 15.22 -23.89
N ASP A 562 -4.50 15.52 -24.63
CA ASP A 562 -5.14 16.85 -24.58
C ASP A 562 -5.74 17.18 -23.20
N ASP A 563 -6.30 16.19 -22.51
CA ASP A 563 -6.82 16.34 -21.16
C ASP A 563 -5.68 16.52 -20.14
N VAL A 564 -4.57 15.80 -20.32
CA VAL A 564 -3.34 16.00 -19.53
C VAL A 564 -2.86 17.45 -19.65
N ILE A 565 -2.79 17.97 -20.88
CA ILE A 565 -2.38 19.35 -21.14
C ILE A 565 -3.36 20.34 -20.50
N ALA A 566 -4.68 20.14 -20.67
CA ALA A 566 -5.70 21.01 -20.11
C ALA A 566 -5.66 21.09 -18.57
N ILE A 567 -5.24 20.02 -17.89
CA ILE A 567 -5.07 19.99 -16.44
C ILE A 567 -3.72 20.57 -16.00
N CYS A 568 -2.63 20.13 -16.63
CA CYS A 568 -1.27 20.46 -16.17
C CYS A 568 -0.88 21.90 -16.54
N GLN A 569 -1.31 22.42 -17.69
CA GLN A 569 -0.93 23.77 -18.14
C GLN A 569 -1.36 24.87 -17.15
N PRO A 570 -2.64 24.98 -16.72
CA PRO A 570 -3.04 26.00 -15.76
C PRO A 570 -2.37 25.83 -14.39
N LEU A 571 -2.05 24.58 -14.01
CA LEU A 571 -1.29 24.31 -12.79
C LEU A 571 0.12 24.89 -12.92
N VAL A 572 0.86 24.55 -13.99
CA VAL A 572 2.22 25.04 -14.23
C VAL A 572 2.27 26.57 -14.28
N ASP A 573 1.28 27.20 -14.92
CA ASP A 573 1.19 28.66 -15.06
C ASP A 573 0.84 29.38 -13.75
N ALA A 574 0.43 28.66 -12.70
CA ALA A 574 0.18 29.23 -11.39
C ALA A 574 1.48 29.78 -10.77
N LYS A 575 1.50 31.07 -10.44
CA LYS A 575 2.72 31.78 -10.01
C LYS A 575 3.23 31.40 -8.60
N ASN A 576 2.37 30.83 -7.75
CA ASN A 576 2.69 30.53 -6.35
C ASN A 576 2.36 29.07 -6.01
N TRP A 577 3.35 28.20 -6.11
CA TRP A 577 3.25 26.80 -5.69
C TRP A 577 3.65 26.65 -4.23
N SER A 578 2.76 26.07 -3.41
CA SER A 578 3.07 25.71 -2.02
C SER A 578 3.94 24.46 -1.94
N ASP A 579 3.82 23.56 -2.92
CA ASP A 579 4.59 22.32 -3.04
C ASP A 579 5.32 22.27 -4.38
N THR A 580 6.65 22.39 -4.34
CA THR A 580 7.50 22.38 -5.52
C THR A 580 7.56 21.02 -6.22
N ALA A 581 7.35 19.92 -5.48
CA ALA A 581 7.35 18.57 -6.04
C ALA A 581 6.14 18.33 -6.94
N LEU A 582 4.97 18.86 -6.57
CA LEU A 582 3.78 18.84 -7.43
C LEU A 582 3.99 19.67 -8.70
N GLN A 583 4.68 20.80 -8.60
CA GLN A 583 5.04 21.59 -9.78
C GLN A 583 5.99 20.83 -10.72
N ASP A 584 7.00 20.15 -10.18
CA ASP A 584 7.89 19.30 -10.97
C ASP A 584 7.14 18.15 -11.63
N LYS A 585 6.14 17.58 -10.94
CA LYS A 585 5.26 16.53 -11.48
C LYS A 585 4.41 17.06 -12.64
N ALA A 586 3.80 18.23 -12.46
CA ALA A 586 3.01 18.90 -13.50
C ALA A 586 3.84 19.21 -14.76
N LEU A 587 5.05 19.75 -14.58
CA LEU A 587 5.99 20.02 -15.67
C LEU A 587 6.38 18.74 -16.43
N GLY A 588 6.68 17.67 -15.70
CA GLY A 588 7.02 16.37 -16.30
C GLY A 588 5.88 15.81 -17.15
N LEU A 589 4.68 15.71 -16.60
CA LEU A 589 3.51 15.20 -17.32
C LEU A 589 3.15 16.06 -18.54
N LEU A 590 3.29 17.38 -18.41
CA LEU A 590 3.04 18.30 -19.53
C LEU A 590 4.07 18.10 -20.64
N ALA A 591 5.36 17.98 -20.28
CA ALA A 591 6.44 17.69 -21.24
C ALA A 591 6.24 16.33 -21.93
N ASP A 592 5.93 15.29 -21.15
CA ASP A 592 5.65 13.94 -21.65
C ASP A 592 4.44 13.93 -22.60
N ALA A 593 3.36 14.66 -22.28
CA ALA A 593 2.16 14.75 -23.11
C ALA A 593 2.46 15.43 -24.46
N TYR A 594 3.19 16.55 -24.47
CA TYR A 594 3.61 17.18 -25.72
C TYR A 594 4.59 16.31 -26.52
N PHE A 595 5.49 15.60 -25.84
CA PHE A 595 6.39 14.64 -26.49
C PHE A 595 5.60 13.53 -27.20
N ALA A 596 4.58 12.97 -26.53
CA ALA A 596 3.74 11.91 -27.08
C ALA A 596 2.86 12.39 -28.25
N LYS A 597 2.47 13.67 -28.25
CA LYS A 597 1.77 14.34 -29.37
C LYS A 597 2.69 14.75 -30.52
N GLU A 598 3.98 14.43 -30.44
CA GLU A 598 5.02 14.85 -31.41
C GLU A 598 5.17 16.38 -31.54
N ASP A 599 4.66 17.14 -30.57
CA ASP A 599 4.91 18.57 -30.44
C ASP A 599 6.22 18.79 -29.68
N PHE A 600 7.31 18.53 -30.39
CA PHE A 600 8.65 18.55 -29.80
C PHE A 600 9.11 19.95 -29.37
N GLY A 601 8.48 21.02 -29.86
CA GLY A 601 8.78 22.39 -29.46
C GLY A 601 8.25 22.72 -28.05
N ASN A 602 6.99 22.38 -27.78
CA ASN A 602 6.44 22.51 -26.44
C ASN A 602 7.08 21.50 -25.47
N SER A 603 7.35 20.27 -25.92
CA SER A 603 8.11 19.27 -25.16
C SER A 603 9.48 19.81 -24.70
N GLU A 604 10.28 20.40 -25.62
CA GLU A 604 11.56 21.02 -25.28
C GLU A 604 11.38 22.09 -24.19
N THR A 605 10.39 22.98 -24.36
CA THR A 605 10.12 24.08 -23.42
C THR A 605 9.93 23.57 -21.99
N TYR A 606 9.11 22.53 -21.80
CA TYR A 606 8.79 22.02 -20.46
C TYR A 606 9.89 21.12 -19.88
N TYR A 607 10.57 20.29 -20.67
CA TYR A 607 11.73 19.55 -20.14
C TYR A 607 12.88 20.49 -19.79
N ALA A 608 13.12 21.56 -20.56
CA ALA A 608 14.15 22.55 -20.26
C ALA A 608 13.84 23.31 -18.94
N ALA A 609 12.56 23.51 -18.62
CA ALA A 609 12.14 24.06 -17.34
C ALA A 609 12.26 23.05 -16.17
N LEU A 610 12.04 21.76 -16.42
CA LEU A 610 12.08 20.70 -15.41
C LEU A 610 13.51 20.31 -15.00
N VAL A 611 14.41 20.10 -15.98
CA VAL A 611 15.76 19.55 -15.74
C VAL A 611 16.56 20.30 -14.66
N PRO A 612 16.59 21.65 -14.63
CA PRO A 612 17.32 22.39 -13.60
C PRO A 612 16.74 22.23 -12.19
N ARG A 613 15.46 21.84 -12.06
CA ARG A 613 14.76 21.66 -10.78
C ARG A 613 15.00 20.28 -10.17
N LEU A 614 15.36 19.30 -11.00
CA LEU A 614 15.68 17.96 -10.55
C LEU A 614 17.12 17.92 -9.97
N GLY A 615 17.20 17.72 -8.65
CA GLY A 615 18.45 17.53 -7.90
C GLY A 615 19.05 16.13 -8.03
N LEU A 616 20.16 15.89 -7.33
CA LEU A 616 20.87 14.59 -7.34
C LEU A 616 20.03 13.45 -6.75
N ASP A 617 19.18 13.75 -5.77
CA ASP A 617 18.29 12.76 -5.15
C ASP A 617 17.25 12.19 -6.15
N ASN A 618 17.03 12.88 -7.27
CA ASN A 618 16.15 12.48 -8.37
C ASN A 618 16.93 12.17 -9.66
N SER A 619 18.15 11.60 -9.55
CA SER A 619 19.05 11.38 -10.69
C SER A 619 18.41 10.63 -11.85
N GLU A 620 17.66 9.56 -11.58
CA GLU A 620 17.03 8.75 -12.64
C GLU A 620 16.00 9.56 -13.43
N ARG A 621 15.10 10.26 -12.71
CA ARG A 621 14.10 11.14 -13.33
C ARG A 621 14.76 12.27 -14.13
N LYS A 622 15.88 12.79 -13.62
CA LYS A 622 16.67 13.82 -14.31
C LYS A 622 17.29 13.28 -15.59
N ASP A 623 17.90 12.10 -15.56
CA ASP A 623 18.52 11.49 -16.74
C ASP A 623 17.47 11.19 -17.83
N VAL A 624 16.27 10.75 -17.45
CA VAL A 624 15.13 10.58 -18.38
C VAL A 624 14.71 11.91 -18.99
N ALA A 625 14.52 12.96 -18.17
CA ALA A 625 14.13 14.29 -18.65
C ALA A 625 15.18 14.92 -19.57
N GLU A 626 16.47 14.80 -19.24
CA GLU A 626 17.59 15.28 -20.08
C GLU A 626 17.64 14.52 -21.41
N ARG A 627 17.44 13.20 -21.40
CA ARG A 627 17.37 12.40 -22.62
C ARG A 627 16.20 12.82 -23.51
N ARG A 628 15.00 12.99 -22.93
CA ARG A 628 13.80 13.42 -23.67
C ARG A 628 13.93 14.85 -24.20
N LEU A 629 14.60 15.72 -23.46
CA LEU A 629 14.96 17.07 -23.94
C LEU A 629 15.83 16.99 -25.19
N ALA A 630 16.92 16.21 -25.15
CA ALA A 630 17.81 16.05 -26.29
C ALA A 630 17.09 15.43 -27.51
N ILE A 631 16.25 14.40 -27.28
CA ILE A 631 15.45 13.79 -28.35
C ILE A 631 14.44 14.78 -28.94
N SER A 632 13.81 15.62 -28.12
CA SER A 632 12.87 16.64 -28.60
C SER A 632 13.56 17.61 -29.58
N VAL A 633 14.76 18.09 -29.22
CA VAL A 633 15.56 18.96 -30.10
C VAL A 633 16.02 18.21 -31.35
N TYR A 634 16.41 16.94 -31.23
CA TYR A 634 16.79 16.10 -32.37
C TYR A 634 15.63 15.93 -33.36
N ARG A 635 14.42 15.65 -32.88
CA ARG A 635 13.22 15.51 -33.72
C ARG A 635 12.85 16.82 -34.41
N GLN A 636 12.98 17.96 -33.72
CA GLN A 636 12.85 19.27 -34.38
C GLN A 636 13.88 19.47 -35.51
N ALA A 637 15.10 18.95 -35.35
CA ALA A 637 16.12 18.99 -36.40
C ALA A 637 15.73 18.14 -37.63
N GLU A 638 15.11 16.97 -37.42
CA GLU A 638 14.58 16.13 -38.51
C GLU A 638 13.45 16.84 -39.26
N VAL A 639 12.51 17.47 -38.54
CA VAL A 639 11.45 18.28 -39.15
C VAL A 639 12.05 19.43 -39.97
N ALA A 640 13.04 20.15 -39.43
CA ALA A 640 13.72 21.22 -40.16
C ALA A 640 14.44 20.70 -41.43
N ARG A 641 15.04 19.51 -41.37
CA ARG A 641 15.66 18.83 -42.53
C ARG A 641 14.61 18.54 -43.60
N GLU A 642 13.48 17.93 -43.22
CA GLU A 642 12.39 17.59 -44.14
C GLU A 642 11.75 18.82 -44.80
N GLN A 643 11.72 19.96 -44.08
CA GLN A 643 11.29 21.25 -44.61
C GLN A 643 12.35 21.95 -45.48
N GLY A 644 13.50 21.32 -45.73
CA GLY A 644 14.59 21.88 -46.55
C GLY A 644 15.40 22.99 -45.86
N GLN A 645 15.24 23.17 -44.54
CA GLN A 645 15.92 24.21 -43.76
C GLN A 645 17.26 23.70 -43.22
N ALA A 646 18.15 23.26 -44.12
CA ALA A 646 19.38 22.53 -43.76
C ALA A 646 20.27 23.24 -42.71
N ARG A 647 20.41 24.57 -42.76
CA ARG A 647 21.18 25.32 -41.75
C ARG A 647 20.53 25.29 -40.36
N LEU A 648 19.19 25.39 -40.30
CA LEU A 648 18.47 25.27 -39.04
C LEU A 648 18.59 23.85 -38.50
N ALA A 649 18.39 22.84 -39.35
CA ALA A 649 18.56 21.43 -39.00
C ALA A 649 19.96 21.15 -38.44
N ALA A 650 21.01 21.65 -39.09
CA ALA A 650 22.38 21.50 -38.61
C ALA A 650 22.62 22.14 -37.23
N ASN A 651 22.02 23.30 -36.95
CA ASN A 651 22.11 23.94 -35.64
C ASN A 651 21.34 23.16 -34.57
N LEU A 652 20.14 22.68 -34.89
CA LEU A 652 19.32 21.89 -33.97
C LEU A 652 19.97 20.54 -33.66
N PHE A 653 20.51 19.83 -34.66
CA PHE A 653 21.27 18.60 -34.43
C PHE A 653 22.51 18.84 -33.54
N GLN A 654 23.25 19.94 -33.74
CA GLN A 654 24.35 20.29 -32.83
C GLN A 654 23.87 20.55 -31.41
N ARG A 655 22.77 21.30 -31.22
CA ARG A 655 22.16 21.51 -29.90
C ARG A 655 21.73 20.19 -29.25
N ALA A 656 21.14 19.28 -30.01
CA ALA A 656 20.77 17.96 -29.52
C ALA A 656 22.00 17.17 -29.07
N ALA A 657 23.10 17.23 -29.82
CA ALA A 657 24.37 16.61 -29.44
C ALA A 657 24.98 17.21 -28.17
N ASP A 658 24.85 18.52 -27.96
CA ASP A 658 25.38 19.18 -26.76
C ASP A 658 24.51 18.94 -25.51
N LEU A 659 23.22 18.66 -25.69
CA LEU A 659 22.28 18.28 -24.62
C LEU A 659 22.33 16.79 -24.27
N ALA A 660 22.68 15.93 -25.23
CA ALA A 660 22.68 14.49 -25.06
C ALA A 660 23.87 13.99 -24.22
N LYS A 661 23.60 13.08 -23.28
CA LYS A 661 24.60 12.25 -22.60
C LYS A 661 24.80 10.88 -23.28
N ASP A 662 23.78 10.43 -24.02
CA ASP A 662 23.78 9.17 -24.76
C ASP A 662 24.76 9.27 -25.94
N LYS A 663 25.81 8.44 -25.92
CA LYS A 663 26.90 8.50 -26.91
C LYS A 663 26.42 8.23 -28.34
N ASP A 664 25.43 7.36 -28.52
CA ASP A 664 24.93 7.03 -29.85
C ASP A 664 24.10 8.20 -30.40
N LEU A 665 23.26 8.83 -29.56
CA LEU A 665 22.52 10.04 -29.95
C LEU A 665 23.46 11.20 -30.29
N VAL A 666 24.54 11.40 -29.52
CA VAL A 666 25.56 12.42 -29.82
C VAL A 666 26.23 12.13 -31.17
N ALA A 667 26.58 10.88 -31.44
CA ALA A 667 27.19 10.46 -32.70
C ALA A 667 26.25 10.73 -33.90
N GLU A 668 25.01 10.24 -33.82
CA GLU A 668 23.99 10.45 -34.86
C GLU A 668 23.74 11.94 -35.11
N ALA A 669 23.59 12.73 -34.05
CA ALA A 669 23.33 14.15 -34.14
C ALA A 669 24.50 14.93 -34.78
N ILE A 670 25.75 14.67 -34.39
CA ILE A 670 26.92 15.33 -35.02
C ILE A 670 27.03 14.91 -36.49
N PHE A 671 26.85 13.64 -36.81
CA PHE A 671 26.91 13.15 -38.18
C PHE A 671 25.83 13.80 -39.06
N ASN A 672 24.58 13.82 -38.58
CA ASN A 672 23.46 14.43 -39.30
C ASN A 672 23.63 15.95 -39.45
N ALA A 673 24.11 16.65 -38.42
CA ALA A 673 24.44 18.07 -38.53
C ALA A 673 25.48 18.32 -39.63
N ALA A 674 26.53 17.50 -39.67
CA ALA A 674 27.56 17.61 -40.67
C ALA A 674 27.07 17.27 -42.08
N GLY A 675 26.17 16.30 -42.20
CA GLY A 675 25.48 15.93 -43.44
C GLY A 675 24.64 17.08 -44.00
N GLN A 676 23.86 17.75 -43.15
CA GLN A 676 23.07 18.91 -43.56
C GLN A 676 23.95 20.06 -44.08
N LEU A 677 25.06 20.35 -43.40
CA LEU A 677 26.05 21.33 -43.88
C LEU A 677 26.76 20.88 -45.17
N PHE A 678 26.98 19.58 -45.34
CA PHE A 678 27.57 19.00 -46.54
C PHE A 678 26.65 19.20 -47.76
N GLU A 679 25.35 18.99 -47.61
CA GLU A 679 24.34 19.16 -48.67
C GLU A 679 24.28 20.62 -49.17
N VAL A 680 24.35 21.60 -48.25
CA VAL A 680 24.40 23.03 -48.61
C VAL A 680 25.80 23.53 -48.96
N LYS A 681 26.78 22.63 -49.14
CA LYS A 681 28.16 22.93 -49.57
C LYS A 681 28.95 23.82 -48.61
N GLU A 682 28.59 23.84 -47.33
CA GLU A 682 29.34 24.49 -46.26
C GLU A 682 30.52 23.59 -45.82
N TRP A 683 31.44 23.33 -46.76
CA TRP A 683 32.47 22.30 -46.65
C TRP A 683 33.33 22.42 -45.40
N SER A 684 33.76 23.64 -45.05
CA SER A 684 34.63 23.87 -43.88
C SER A 684 33.93 23.60 -42.55
N GLN A 685 32.64 23.94 -42.44
CA GLN A 685 31.86 23.70 -41.23
C GLN A 685 31.52 22.20 -41.10
N SER A 686 31.08 21.58 -42.20
CA SER A 686 30.87 20.12 -42.26
C SER A 686 32.13 19.34 -41.90
N ALA A 687 33.30 19.73 -42.44
CA ALA A 687 34.57 19.09 -42.11
C ALA A 687 34.95 19.24 -40.63
N THR A 688 34.62 20.37 -40.00
CA THR A 688 34.86 20.57 -38.55
C THR A 688 34.04 19.58 -37.73
N LEU A 689 32.76 19.41 -38.04
CA LEU A 689 31.89 18.47 -37.34
C LEU A 689 32.26 17.00 -37.60
N LEU A 690 32.59 16.63 -38.84
CA LEU A 690 33.03 15.27 -39.17
C LEU A 690 34.39 14.93 -38.53
N ALA A 691 35.29 15.91 -38.41
CA ALA A 691 36.53 15.73 -37.67
C ALA A 691 36.28 15.52 -36.17
N ARG A 692 35.35 16.29 -35.57
CA ARG A 692 34.89 16.06 -34.17
C ARG A 692 34.28 14.67 -34.03
N PHE A 693 33.41 14.27 -34.95
CA PHE A 693 32.80 12.94 -34.98
C PHE A 693 33.88 11.85 -34.95
N ASN A 694 34.83 11.89 -35.89
CA ASN A 694 35.86 10.86 -35.97
C ASN A 694 36.84 10.85 -34.79
N ALA A 695 37.09 12.00 -34.16
CA ALA A 695 37.92 12.07 -32.96
C ALA A 695 37.23 11.42 -31.75
N GLN A 696 35.90 11.54 -31.64
CA GLN A 696 35.12 11.06 -30.50
C GLN A 696 34.55 9.64 -30.71
N PHE A 697 34.28 9.26 -31.97
CA PHE A 697 33.49 8.09 -32.36
C PHE A 697 34.16 7.26 -33.47
N SER A 698 35.49 7.11 -33.42
CA SER A 698 36.27 6.40 -34.46
C SER A 698 35.86 4.92 -34.68
N GLY A 699 35.27 4.28 -33.67
CA GLY A 699 34.75 2.90 -33.73
C GLY A 699 33.26 2.78 -34.05
N HIS A 700 32.55 3.90 -34.27
CA HIS A 700 31.11 3.89 -34.55
C HIS A 700 30.82 3.34 -35.95
N SER A 701 29.63 2.76 -36.16
CA SER A 701 29.20 2.17 -37.44
C SER A 701 29.30 3.15 -38.62
N MET A 702 29.01 4.43 -38.37
CA MET A 702 29.06 5.52 -39.36
C MET A 702 30.46 6.11 -39.60
N ALA A 703 31.51 5.65 -38.91
CA ALA A 703 32.84 6.28 -39.00
C ALA A 703 33.46 6.23 -40.40
N LEU A 704 33.27 5.13 -41.14
CA LEU A 704 33.72 5.02 -42.52
C LEU A 704 33.00 6.04 -43.43
N ASP A 705 31.69 6.23 -43.26
CA ASP A 705 30.93 7.19 -44.06
C ASP A 705 31.26 8.63 -43.67
N ALA A 706 31.48 8.89 -42.38
CA ALA A 706 31.97 10.18 -41.89
C ALA A 706 33.32 10.54 -42.51
N ASP A 707 34.23 9.57 -42.63
CA ASP A 707 35.51 9.75 -43.31
C ASP A 707 35.39 10.00 -44.80
N LYS A 708 34.51 9.30 -45.52
CA LYS A 708 34.25 9.57 -46.95
C LYS A 708 33.78 11.01 -47.15
N MET A 709 32.82 11.45 -46.33
CA MET A 709 32.32 12.82 -46.37
C MET A 709 33.41 13.82 -45.99
N LEU A 710 34.22 13.53 -44.95
CA LEU A 710 35.29 14.41 -44.49
C LEU A 710 36.39 14.57 -45.54
N ALA A 711 36.81 13.47 -46.19
CA ALA A 711 37.80 13.50 -47.26
C ALA A 711 37.32 14.37 -48.43
N THR A 712 36.04 14.26 -48.78
CA THR A 712 35.39 15.06 -49.83
C THR A 712 35.27 16.53 -49.42
N ALA A 713 34.86 16.82 -48.18
CA ALA A 713 34.74 18.17 -47.66
C ALA A 713 36.11 18.88 -47.63
N TYR A 714 37.17 18.19 -47.22
CA TYR A 714 38.54 18.72 -47.32
C TYR A 714 38.99 18.92 -48.76
N GLN A 715 38.68 18.00 -49.68
CA GLN A 715 38.99 18.17 -51.10
C GLN A 715 38.29 19.39 -51.70
N LYS A 716 36.99 19.57 -51.45
CA LYS A 716 36.19 20.68 -51.97
C LYS A 716 36.52 22.03 -51.33
N SER A 717 37.09 22.02 -50.13
CA SER A 717 37.64 23.21 -49.46
C SER A 717 39.14 23.44 -49.72
N SER A 718 39.72 22.78 -50.74
CA SER A 718 41.13 22.90 -51.14
C SER A 718 42.16 22.52 -50.06
N GLN A 719 41.75 21.76 -49.04
CA GLN A 719 42.63 21.24 -47.99
C GLN A 719 43.16 19.83 -48.36
N LEU A 720 43.90 19.75 -49.46
CA LEU A 720 44.28 18.47 -50.08
C LEU A 720 45.15 17.58 -49.17
N GLU A 721 46.07 18.14 -48.40
CA GLU A 721 46.89 17.34 -47.46
C GLU A 721 46.02 16.70 -46.36
N LYS A 722 45.03 17.43 -45.83
CA LYS A 722 44.08 16.88 -44.85
C LYS A 722 43.18 15.82 -45.49
N SER A 723 42.73 16.06 -46.72
CA SER A 723 41.98 15.07 -47.51
C SER A 723 42.79 13.78 -47.70
N ALA A 724 44.08 13.89 -48.02
CA ALA A 724 44.98 12.75 -48.18
C ALA A 724 45.11 11.92 -46.89
N LYS A 725 45.29 12.58 -45.74
CA LYS A 725 45.34 11.93 -44.42
C LYS A 725 44.08 11.12 -44.12
N VAL A 726 42.91 11.65 -44.48
CA VAL A 726 41.63 10.95 -44.29
C VAL A 726 41.50 9.76 -45.25
N TYR A 727 41.91 9.90 -46.51
CA TYR A 727 41.94 8.77 -47.45
C TYR A 727 42.90 7.64 -47.02
N GLU A 728 44.05 7.97 -46.41
CA GLU A 728 44.90 6.95 -45.78
C GLU A 728 44.14 6.20 -44.68
N ARG A 729 43.38 6.91 -43.84
CA ARG A 729 42.54 6.29 -42.79
C ARG A 729 41.43 5.43 -43.37
N ILE A 730 40.73 5.88 -44.42
CA ILE A 730 39.72 5.09 -45.15
C ILE A 730 40.30 3.75 -45.61
N ALA A 731 41.53 3.74 -46.10
CA ALA A 731 42.20 2.53 -46.56
C ALA A 731 42.56 1.53 -45.43
N LEU A 732 42.49 1.94 -44.16
CA LEU A 732 42.74 1.07 -43.00
C LEU A 732 41.46 0.43 -42.45
N TYR A 733 40.27 0.88 -42.85
CA TYR A 733 39.01 0.27 -42.40
C TYR A 733 38.87 -1.17 -42.91
N GLN A 734 38.65 -2.11 -42.01
CA GLN A 734 38.42 -3.51 -42.37
C GLN A 734 37.04 -3.73 -43.01
N SER A 735 36.06 -2.88 -42.65
CA SER A 735 34.73 -2.85 -43.26
C SER A 735 34.72 -2.29 -44.69
N ALA A 736 35.78 -1.59 -45.11
CA ALA A 736 35.90 -1.09 -46.48
C ALA A 736 36.22 -2.22 -47.45
N SER A 737 35.55 -2.22 -48.61
CA SER A 737 35.84 -3.18 -49.68
C SER A 737 37.28 -3.04 -50.17
N SER A 738 37.84 -4.12 -50.73
CA SER A 738 39.20 -4.07 -51.30
C SER A 738 39.35 -2.98 -52.36
N GLU A 739 38.31 -2.75 -53.15
CA GLU A 739 38.24 -1.68 -54.15
C GLU A 739 38.29 -0.28 -53.51
N LEU A 740 37.53 -0.06 -52.44
CA LEU A 740 37.53 1.21 -51.73
C LEU A 740 38.88 1.49 -51.07
N ARG A 741 39.51 0.48 -50.46
CA ARG A 741 40.86 0.64 -49.87
C ARG A 741 41.90 0.96 -50.92
N ARG A 742 41.84 0.29 -52.09
CA ARG A 742 42.72 0.54 -53.24
C ARG A 742 42.58 1.98 -53.72
N THR A 743 41.36 2.39 -54.05
CA THR A 743 41.07 3.73 -54.60
C THR A 743 41.38 4.83 -53.58
N ALA A 744 41.12 4.61 -52.28
CA ALA A 744 41.47 5.55 -51.22
C ALA A 744 43.00 5.75 -51.10
N GLN A 745 43.79 4.68 -51.06
CA GLN A 745 45.26 4.79 -51.01
C GLN A 745 45.84 5.52 -52.23
N LEU A 746 45.35 5.19 -53.43
CA LEU A 746 45.79 5.87 -54.65
C LEU A 746 45.42 7.36 -54.63
N THR A 747 44.21 7.69 -54.20
CA THR A 747 43.71 9.06 -54.10
C THR A 747 44.49 9.85 -53.05
N ALA A 748 44.80 9.26 -51.90
CA ALA A 748 45.65 9.85 -50.87
C ALA A 748 47.02 10.24 -51.43
N GLY A 749 47.68 9.31 -52.13
CA GLY A 749 48.97 9.58 -52.76
C GLY A 749 48.92 10.74 -53.75
N LYS A 750 47.92 10.74 -54.65
CA LYS A 750 47.69 11.84 -55.60
C LYS A 750 47.43 13.17 -54.90
N HIS A 751 46.60 13.20 -53.86
CA HIS A 751 46.30 14.40 -53.09
C HIS A 751 47.53 14.98 -52.38
N TYR A 752 48.40 14.15 -51.80
CA TYR A 752 49.67 14.61 -51.23
C TYR A 752 50.58 15.24 -52.29
N LEU A 753 50.71 14.62 -53.47
CA LEU A 753 51.50 15.18 -54.55
C LEU A 753 50.94 16.52 -55.04
N SER A 754 49.62 16.62 -55.22
CA SER A 754 48.96 17.88 -55.58
C SER A 754 49.05 18.95 -54.50
N ALA A 755 49.18 18.57 -53.23
CA ALA A 755 49.41 19.48 -52.10
C ALA A 755 50.89 19.90 -51.94
N GLY A 756 51.81 19.37 -52.75
CA GLY A 756 53.25 19.62 -52.65
C GLY A 756 53.98 18.75 -51.61
N ALA A 757 53.27 17.89 -50.88
CA ALA A 757 53.82 16.95 -49.90
C ALA A 757 54.43 15.71 -50.58
N SER A 758 55.47 15.93 -51.38
CA SER A 758 56.06 14.91 -52.26
C SER A 758 56.55 13.66 -51.51
N GLY A 759 57.12 13.84 -50.31
CA GLY A 759 57.59 12.73 -49.48
C GLY A 759 56.46 11.78 -49.06
N ASP A 760 55.34 12.32 -48.59
CA ASP A 760 54.16 11.53 -48.23
C ASP A 760 53.50 10.90 -49.44
N GLY A 761 53.39 11.63 -50.56
CA GLY A 761 52.87 11.09 -51.81
C GLY A 761 53.65 9.86 -52.28
N ILE A 762 54.99 9.94 -52.28
CA ILE A 762 55.87 8.81 -52.63
C ILE A 762 55.68 7.64 -51.68
N ARG A 763 55.66 7.89 -50.37
CA ARG A 763 55.45 6.86 -49.33
C ARG A 763 54.14 6.12 -49.57
N VAL A 764 53.04 6.84 -49.73
CA VAL A 764 51.70 6.27 -49.88
C VAL A 764 51.56 5.50 -51.18
N LEU A 765 52.01 6.05 -52.31
CA LEU A 765 51.95 5.36 -53.60
C LEU A 765 52.84 4.12 -53.65
N THR A 766 53.98 4.13 -52.94
CA THR A 766 54.82 2.94 -52.80
C THR A 766 54.13 1.85 -51.97
N THR A 767 53.44 2.22 -50.89
CA THR A 767 52.62 1.29 -50.09
C THR A 767 51.46 0.73 -50.90
N TYR A 768 50.77 1.59 -51.66
CA TYR A 768 49.72 1.21 -52.59
C TYR A 768 50.17 0.11 -53.56
N LEU A 769 51.32 0.28 -54.21
CA LEU A 769 51.85 -0.70 -55.15
C LEU A 769 52.16 -2.07 -54.53
N LYS A 770 52.56 -2.08 -53.24
CA LYS A 770 52.80 -3.34 -52.51
C LYS A 770 51.49 -4.03 -52.12
N ALA A 771 50.49 -3.26 -51.71
CA ALA A 771 49.21 -3.79 -51.25
C ALA A 771 48.28 -4.18 -52.40
N PHE A 772 48.36 -3.46 -53.52
CA PHE A 772 47.46 -3.58 -54.67
C PHE A 772 48.26 -3.63 -55.99
N PRO A 773 48.95 -4.73 -56.28
CA PRO A 773 49.69 -4.89 -57.55
C PRO A 773 48.76 -5.03 -58.77
N LYS A 774 47.46 -5.29 -58.54
CA LYS A 774 46.42 -5.41 -59.56
C LYS A 774 45.31 -4.35 -59.33
N PRO A 775 44.69 -3.82 -60.40
CA PRO A 775 44.93 -4.13 -61.82
C PRO A 775 46.25 -3.56 -62.33
N LEU A 776 46.90 -4.31 -63.21
CA LEU A 776 48.27 -4.03 -63.66
C LEU A 776 48.41 -2.63 -64.26
N ASP A 777 47.47 -2.20 -65.10
CA ASP A 777 47.54 -0.88 -65.75
C ASP A 777 47.59 0.27 -64.75
N GLU A 778 46.78 0.22 -63.69
CA GLU A 778 46.74 1.27 -62.66
C GLU A 778 48.03 1.26 -61.82
N ALA A 779 48.57 0.08 -61.54
CA ALA A 779 49.85 -0.08 -60.88
C ALA A 779 51.00 0.44 -61.76
N GLN A 780 51.02 0.14 -63.07
CA GLN A 780 52.06 0.62 -63.99
C GLN A 780 52.01 2.13 -64.19
N LYS A 781 50.81 2.72 -64.32
CA LYS A 781 50.63 4.18 -64.33
C LYS A 781 51.18 4.82 -63.05
N THR A 782 50.99 4.17 -61.91
CA THR A 782 51.50 4.65 -60.62
C THR A 782 53.03 4.53 -60.53
N ARG A 783 53.64 3.44 -61.02
CA ARG A 783 55.10 3.30 -61.12
C ARG A 783 55.71 4.36 -62.04
N LEU A 784 55.06 4.64 -63.17
CA LEU A 784 55.49 5.70 -64.10
C LEU A 784 55.39 7.08 -63.44
N MET A 785 54.30 7.35 -62.71
CA MET A 785 54.14 8.57 -61.93
C MET A 785 55.29 8.72 -60.92
N LEU A 786 55.61 7.67 -60.16
CA LEU A 786 56.72 7.66 -59.21
C LEU A 786 58.08 7.84 -59.89
N ALA A 787 58.31 7.25 -61.06
CA ALA A 787 59.53 7.44 -61.83
C ALA A 787 59.71 8.93 -62.23
N GLY A 788 58.61 9.59 -62.62
CA GLY A 788 58.60 11.01 -63.00
C GLY A 788 58.82 11.99 -61.86
N LEU A 789 58.72 11.56 -60.59
CA LEU A 789 59.02 12.39 -59.43
C LEU A 789 60.53 12.53 -59.13
N TYR A 790 61.37 11.75 -59.82
CA TYR A 790 62.82 11.80 -59.67
C TYR A 790 63.48 12.36 -60.93
N PRO A 791 64.65 13.01 -60.83
CA PRO A 791 65.42 13.43 -61.99
C PRO A 791 65.69 12.26 -62.94
N GLU A 792 65.65 12.52 -64.25
CA GLU A 792 65.98 11.53 -65.27
C GLU A 792 67.35 10.90 -65.01
N ASN A 793 67.49 9.61 -65.30
CA ASN A 793 68.69 8.80 -65.05
C ASN A 793 69.15 8.66 -63.60
N SER A 794 68.45 9.24 -62.61
CA SER A 794 68.74 8.98 -61.20
C SER A 794 68.50 7.52 -60.81
N LYS A 795 69.19 7.04 -59.77
CA LYS A 795 69.05 5.66 -59.27
C LYS A 795 67.59 5.28 -58.98
N SER A 796 66.79 6.20 -58.44
CA SER A 796 65.37 6.00 -58.12
C SER A 796 64.48 5.98 -59.35
N HIS A 797 64.72 6.89 -60.31
CA HIS A 797 64.02 6.88 -61.60
C HIS A 797 64.21 5.54 -62.32
N LEU A 798 65.46 5.11 -62.49
CA LEU A 798 65.81 3.85 -63.14
C LEU A 798 65.35 2.61 -62.36
N LYS A 799 65.21 2.71 -61.04
CA LYS A 799 64.61 1.64 -60.23
C LYS A 799 63.13 1.44 -60.59
N TRP A 800 62.35 2.53 -60.71
CA TRP A 800 60.94 2.42 -61.07
C TRP A 800 60.73 1.95 -62.49
N LEU A 801 61.54 2.41 -63.46
CA LEU A 801 61.50 1.87 -64.83
C LEU A 801 61.77 0.36 -64.88
N ARG A 802 62.75 -0.12 -64.10
CA ARG A 802 63.01 -1.57 -64.00
C ARG A 802 61.83 -2.34 -63.43
N HIS A 803 61.20 -1.82 -62.37
CA HIS A 803 60.00 -2.43 -61.81
C HIS A 803 58.84 -2.48 -62.82
N ILE A 804 58.71 -1.49 -63.72
CA ILE A 804 57.69 -1.55 -64.78
C ILE A 804 57.93 -2.76 -65.70
N VAL A 805 59.16 -2.94 -66.16
CA VAL A 805 59.54 -4.07 -67.03
C VAL A 805 59.40 -5.41 -66.30
N GLU A 806 59.90 -5.50 -65.07
CA GLU A 806 59.85 -6.73 -64.26
C GLU A 806 58.40 -7.17 -63.99
N GLU A 807 57.53 -6.24 -63.60
CA GLU A 807 56.15 -6.55 -63.24
C GLU A 807 55.30 -6.92 -64.46
N ASP A 808 55.55 -6.32 -65.63
CA ASP A 808 54.87 -6.72 -66.87
C ASP A 808 55.25 -8.16 -67.28
N GLN A 809 56.51 -8.55 -67.07
CA GLN A 809 56.98 -9.92 -67.33
C GLN A 809 56.39 -10.95 -66.34
N LEU A 810 56.13 -10.55 -65.10
CA LEU A 810 55.68 -11.45 -64.03
C LEU A 810 54.15 -11.56 -63.91
N SER A 811 53.38 -10.60 -64.41
CA SER A 811 51.96 -10.47 -64.02
C SER A 811 51.03 -11.56 -64.59
N GLY A 812 51.33 -12.08 -65.78
CA GLY A 812 50.44 -12.98 -66.55
C GLY A 812 49.12 -12.34 -67.03
N GLU A 813 48.87 -11.06 -66.71
CA GLU A 813 47.68 -10.27 -67.04
C GLU A 813 48.05 -9.01 -67.84
N ASN A 814 49.17 -9.06 -68.55
CA ASN A 814 49.61 -7.95 -69.38
C ASN A 814 48.67 -7.74 -70.57
N ASN A 815 48.53 -6.49 -70.97
CA ASN A 815 47.73 -6.07 -72.12
C ASN A 815 48.52 -5.08 -72.96
N ALA A 816 47.96 -4.66 -74.10
CA ALA A 816 48.66 -3.74 -75.00
C ALA A 816 49.11 -2.43 -74.31
N GLN A 817 48.35 -1.92 -73.33
CA GLN A 817 48.70 -0.72 -72.60
C GLN A 817 49.85 -0.96 -71.61
N SER A 818 49.79 -2.02 -70.80
CA SER A 818 50.88 -2.35 -69.86
C SER A 818 52.17 -2.71 -70.57
N GLN A 819 52.07 -3.47 -71.67
CA GLN A 819 53.20 -3.89 -72.50
C GLN A 819 53.85 -2.69 -73.18
N LEU A 820 53.07 -1.69 -73.61
CA LEU A 820 53.62 -0.46 -74.18
C LEU A 820 54.41 0.34 -73.13
N MET A 821 53.91 0.44 -71.89
CA MET A 821 54.63 1.09 -70.79
C MET A 821 55.93 0.35 -70.46
N ALA A 822 55.91 -0.99 -70.49
CA ALA A 822 57.10 -1.81 -70.31
C ALA A 822 58.10 -1.69 -71.46
N ALA A 823 57.63 -1.61 -72.70
CA ALA A 823 58.47 -1.40 -73.89
C ALA A 823 59.17 -0.04 -73.84
N ASP A 824 58.43 1.04 -73.52
CA ASP A 824 59.00 2.38 -73.34
C ASP A 824 60.01 2.44 -72.18
N ALA A 825 59.68 1.83 -71.03
CA ALA A 825 60.59 1.75 -69.89
C ALA A 825 61.85 0.93 -70.23
N SER A 826 61.70 -0.18 -70.96
CA SER A 826 62.83 -1.01 -71.43
C SER A 826 63.73 -0.22 -72.37
N TYR A 827 63.15 0.52 -73.33
CA TYR A 827 63.91 1.35 -74.25
C TYR A 827 64.69 2.45 -73.52
N LYS A 828 64.06 3.16 -72.57
CA LYS A 828 64.74 4.17 -71.74
C LYS A 828 65.89 3.58 -70.94
N LEU A 829 65.74 2.37 -70.39
CA LEU A 829 66.83 1.66 -69.71
C LEU A 829 67.95 1.28 -70.69
N ALA A 830 67.62 0.83 -71.90
CA ALA A 830 68.60 0.54 -72.95
C ALA A 830 69.40 1.78 -73.35
N MET A 831 68.78 2.96 -73.38
CA MET A 831 69.48 4.22 -73.66
C MET A 831 70.51 4.60 -72.60
N VAL A 832 70.31 4.23 -71.34
CA VAL A 832 71.33 4.38 -70.29
C VAL A 832 72.52 3.46 -70.56
N ASP A 833 72.27 2.22 -70.99
CA ASP A 833 73.34 1.28 -71.35
C ASP A 833 74.10 1.74 -72.61
N VAL A 834 73.39 2.24 -73.63
CA VAL A 834 73.99 2.81 -74.85
C VAL A 834 74.85 4.03 -74.53
N ALA A 835 74.36 4.96 -73.70
CA ALA A 835 75.13 6.11 -73.27
C ALA A 835 76.39 5.69 -72.50
N SER A 836 76.26 4.69 -71.61
CA SER A 836 77.39 4.13 -70.85
C SER A 836 78.43 3.48 -71.74
N ALA A 837 78.01 2.72 -72.76
CA ALA A 837 78.91 2.10 -73.73
C ALA A 837 79.67 3.16 -74.56
N ASN A 838 78.95 4.19 -75.03
CA ASN A 838 79.53 5.27 -75.83
C ASN A 838 80.48 6.19 -75.03
N ALA A 839 80.28 6.30 -73.71
CA ALA A 839 81.12 7.12 -72.84
C ALA A 839 82.48 6.49 -72.50
N ILE A 840 82.70 5.19 -72.78
CA ILE A 840 83.98 4.53 -72.52
C ILE A 840 84.91 4.79 -73.72
N PRO A 841 85.99 5.59 -73.59
CA PRO A 841 86.93 5.83 -74.67
C PRO A 841 87.82 4.60 -74.93
N LEU A 842 88.32 4.47 -76.17
CA LEU A 842 89.36 3.51 -76.53
C LEU A 842 90.75 4.15 -76.37
N SER A 843 91.16 4.32 -75.11
CA SER A 843 92.44 4.92 -74.73
C SER A 843 93.52 3.88 -74.43
N LEU A 844 94.79 4.28 -74.46
CA LEU A 844 95.91 3.45 -74.04
C LEU A 844 95.87 3.16 -72.53
N PRO A 845 96.26 1.96 -72.08
CA PRO A 845 96.55 0.77 -72.88
C PRO A 845 95.26 0.13 -73.44
N ILE A 846 95.23 -0.12 -74.76
CA ILE A 846 94.05 -0.61 -75.50
C ILE A 846 93.57 -1.96 -74.97
N GLU A 847 94.48 -2.80 -74.46
CA GLU A 847 94.18 -4.11 -73.88
C GLU A 847 93.26 -4.02 -72.65
N LYS A 848 93.15 -2.83 -72.02
CA LYS A 848 92.24 -2.58 -70.89
C LYS A 848 90.96 -1.86 -71.30
N SER A 849 91.02 -0.92 -72.25
CA SER A 849 89.87 -0.10 -72.65
C SER A 849 88.92 -0.84 -73.60
N LEU A 850 89.46 -1.62 -74.54
CA LEU A 850 88.69 -2.36 -75.54
C LEU A 850 87.76 -3.43 -74.93
N PRO A 851 88.21 -4.33 -74.02
CA PRO A 851 87.31 -5.32 -73.42
C PRO A 851 86.19 -4.67 -72.59
N ARG A 852 86.46 -3.54 -71.94
CA ARG A 852 85.47 -2.80 -71.14
C ARG A 852 84.40 -2.16 -72.03
N ARG A 853 84.79 -1.48 -73.12
CA ARG A 853 83.84 -0.90 -74.06
C ARG A 853 83.02 -1.99 -74.75
N ARG A 854 83.66 -3.10 -75.15
CA ARG A 854 82.98 -4.25 -75.77
C ARG A 854 81.94 -4.87 -74.85
N ALA A 855 82.27 -5.12 -73.58
CA ALA A 855 81.31 -5.66 -72.61
C ALA A 855 80.11 -4.70 -72.38
N ALA A 856 80.36 -3.39 -72.31
CA ALA A 856 79.30 -2.39 -72.19
C ALA A 856 78.42 -2.33 -73.45
N MET A 857 79.03 -2.46 -74.63
CA MET A 857 78.34 -2.51 -75.91
C MET A 857 77.48 -3.77 -76.04
N GLU A 858 78.00 -4.96 -75.70
CA GLU A 858 77.25 -6.22 -75.69
C GLU A 858 76.03 -6.15 -74.76
N LYS A 859 76.18 -5.50 -73.60
CA LYS A 859 75.07 -5.21 -72.69
C LYS A 859 74.03 -4.29 -73.34
N ALA A 860 74.46 -3.18 -73.95
CA ALA A 860 73.58 -2.23 -74.62
C ALA A 860 72.82 -2.87 -75.79
N ILE A 861 73.48 -3.71 -76.60
CA ILE A 861 72.85 -4.50 -77.67
C ILE A 861 71.74 -5.38 -77.08
N SER A 862 72.04 -6.14 -76.02
CA SER A 862 71.06 -7.00 -75.35
C SER A 862 69.85 -6.21 -74.84
N SER A 863 70.07 -5.04 -74.22
CA SER A 863 69.00 -4.17 -73.75
C SER A 863 68.15 -3.58 -74.89
N LEU A 864 68.74 -3.22 -76.02
CA LEU A 864 68.03 -2.75 -77.22
C LEU A 864 67.20 -3.87 -77.85
N MET A 865 67.77 -5.06 -78.01
CA MET A 865 67.06 -6.24 -78.52
C MET A 865 65.87 -6.60 -77.63
N LYS A 866 66.04 -6.55 -76.31
CA LYS A 866 64.95 -6.78 -75.34
C LYS A 866 63.82 -5.74 -75.50
N SER A 867 64.15 -4.49 -75.79
CA SER A 867 63.16 -3.44 -76.04
C SER A 867 62.43 -3.67 -77.36
N SER A 868 63.15 -4.11 -78.39
CA SER A 868 62.61 -4.44 -79.71
C SER A 868 61.66 -5.65 -79.68
N SER A 869 61.92 -6.64 -78.82
CA SER A 869 61.11 -7.87 -78.73
C SER A 869 59.67 -7.67 -78.24
N PHE A 870 59.32 -6.49 -77.72
CA PHE A 870 57.93 -6.17 -77.38
C PHE A 870 57.04 -5.98 -78.62
N GLY A 871 57.61 -5.76 -79.81
CA GLY A 871 56.86 -5.71 -81.07
C GLY A 871 56.07 -4.44 -81.35
N PHE A 872 56.19 -3.39 -80.52
CA PHE A 872 55.61 -2.08 -80.82
C PHE A 872 56.46 -1.35 -81.85
N SER A 873 55.87 -1.07 -83.03
CA SER A 873 56.57 -0.50 -84.19
C SER A 873 57.44 0.72 -83.85
N ASP A 874 56.93 1.67 -83.04
CA ASP A 874 57.71 2.85 -82.62
C ASP A 874 58.93 2.49 -81.78
N ILE A 875 58.83 1.52 -80.87
CA ILE A 875 59.93 1.09 -79.99
C ILE A 875 60.92 0.21 -80.74
N THR A 876 60.43 -0.78 -81.49
CA THR A 876 61.24 -1.69 -82.32
C THR A 876 62.11 -0.89 -83.29
N THR A 877 61.51 0.04 -84.03
CA THR A 877 62.24 0.85 -85.02
C THR A 877 63.21 1.83 -84.37
N LEU A 878 62.88 2.41 -83.20
CA LEU A 878 63.84 3.24 -82.46
C LEU A 878 65.01 2.39 -81.92
N ALA A 879 64.74 1.22 -81.36
CA ALA A 879 65.78 0.33 -80.86
C ALA A 879 66.73 -0.15 -81.98
N ASN A 880 66.20 -0.49 -83.15
CA ASN A 880 67.00 -0.89 -84.32
C ASN A 880 67.87 0.28 -84.83
N TYR A 881 67.33 1.50 -84.86
CA TYR A 881 68.12 2.68 -85.18
C TYR A 881 69.28 2.87 -84.20
N GLU A 882 69.01 2.79 -82.89
CA GLU A 882 70.03 2.97 -81.86
C GLU A 882 71.07 1.83 -81.85
N LEU A 883 70.69 0.63 -82.31
CA LEU A 883 71.61 -0.49 -82.52
C LEU A 883 72.60 -0.18 -83.66
N GLY A 884 72.10 0.33 -84.79
CA GLY A 884 72.94 0.83 -85.87
C GLY A 884 73.87 1.95 -85.41
N GLU A 885 73.36 2.92 -84.64
CA GLU A 885 74.17 4.01 -84.08
C GLU A 885 75.24 3.52 -83.12
N LEU A 886 74.94 2.49 -82.33
CA LEU A 886 75.90 1.88 -81.41
C LEU A 886 77.06 1.22 -82.18
N TYR A 887 76.78 0.49 -83.26
CA TYR A 887 77.80 -0.06 -84.14
C TYR A 887 78.62 1.03 -84.84
N ARG A 888 77.95 2.06 -85.38
CA ARG A 888 78.59 3.19 -86.06
C ARG A 888 79.56 3.92 -85.12
N LYS A 889 79.11 4.29 -83.92
CA LYS A 889 79.95 4.97 -82.92
C LYS A 889 81.09 4.08 -82.41
N PHE A 890 80.94 2.77 -82.43
CA PHE A 890 82.03 1.85 -82.12
C PHE A 890 83.08 1.82 -83.23
N ALA A 891 82.67 1.77 -84.50
CA ALA A 891 83.55 1.90 -85.66
C ALA A 891 84.32 3.24 -85.63
N THR A 892 83.61 4.35 -85.40
CA THR A 892 84.23 5.68 -85.24
C THR A 892 85.24 5.70 -84.10
N ALA A 893 84.90 5.14 -82.93
CA ALA A 893 85.82 5.11 -81.80
C ALA A 893 87.05 4.23 -82.02
N LEU A 894 86.97 3.18 -82.85
CA LEU A 894 88.14 2.39 -83.27
C LEU A 894 89.05 3.24 -84.15
N MET A 895 88.50 3.96 -85.12
CA MET A 895 89.25 4.88 -85.99
C MET A 895 89.89 6.04 -85.21
N GLU A 896 89.19 6.57 -84.21
CA GLU A 896 89.66 7.66 -83.35
C GLU A 896 90.46 7.17 -82.12
N SER A 897 90.75 5.87 -82.01
CA SER A 897 91.42 5.31 -80.84
C SER A 897 92.85 5.85 -80.67
N GLU A 898 93.32 5.93 -79.42
CA GLU A 898 94.66 6.46 -79.15
C GLU A 898 95.75 5.57 -79.77
N VAL A 899 96.55 6.18 -80.65
CA VAL A 899 97.66 5.50 -81.31
C VAL A 899 98.87 5.38 -80.35
N PRO A 900 99.50 4.21 -80.22
CA PRO A 900 100.74 4.07 -79.46
C PRO A 900 101.81 5.06 -79.92
N THR A 901 102.35 5.86 -78.98
CA THR A 901 103.27 6.99 -79.28
C THR A 901 104.62 6.61 -79.91
N LYS A 902 104.90 5.31 -80.08
CA LYS A 902 106.15 4.78 -80.65
C LYS A 902 106.03 4.38 -82.12
N LEU A 903 104.87 4.59 -82.76
CA LEU A 903 104.64 4.26 -84.16
C LEU A 903 104.88 5.49 -85.04
N ASP A 904 105.71 5.37 -86.07
CA ASP A 904 106.01 6.40 -87.07
C ASP A 904 106.09 5.82 -88.50
N GLY A 905 106.09 6.71 -89.50
CA GLY A 905 106.22 6.36 -90.92
C GLY A 905 105.26 5.26 -91.38
N ASP A 906 105.78 4.31 -92.16
CA ASP A 906 105.02 3.20 -92.75
C ASP A 906 104.30 2.33 -91.68
N VAL A 907 104.84 2.22 -90.46
CA VAL A 907 104.23 1.40 -89.39
C VAL A 907 102.98 2.08 -88.82
N LEU A 908 102.99 3.41 -88.73
CA LEU A 908 101.80 4.19 -88.36
C LEU A 908 100.71 4.06 -89.43
N GLU A 909 101.07 4.13 -90.72
CA GLU A 909 100.14 3.96 -91.83
C GLU A 909 99.53 2.55 -91.84
N GLN A 910 100.35 1.50 -91.66
CA GLN A 910 99.87 0.12 -91.53
C GLN A 910 98.97 -0.08 -90.30
N TYR A 911 99.25 0.61 -89.19
CA TYR A 911 98.39 0.59 -88.00
C TYR A 911 97.05 1.30 -88.24
N MET A 912 97.04 2.42 -88.96
CA MET A 912 95.80 3.11 -89.36
C MET A 912 94.96 2.27 -90.33
N ILE A 913 95.60 1.62 -91.31
CA ILE A 913 94.93 0.66 -92.21
C ILE A 913 94.34 -0.50 -91.39
N LEU A 914 95.08 -1.03 -90.42
CA LEU A 914 94.55 -2.07 -89.53
C LEU A 914 93.34 -1.58 -88.73
N LEU A 915 93.35 -0.35 -88.20
CA LEU A 915 92.18 0.23 -87.52
C LEU A 915 90.98 0.37 -88.46
N GLU A 916 91.21 0.76 -89.71
CA GLU A 916 90.17 0.83 -90.76
C GLU A 916 89.61 -0.56 -91.07
N GLU A 917 90.47 -1.57 -91.27
CA GLU A 917 90.09 -2.96 -91.46
C GLU A 917 89.31 -3.53 -90.26
N GLN A 918 89.64 -3.11 -89.03
CA GLN A 918 88.91 -3.53 -87.82
C GLN A 918 87.61 -2.75 -87.60
N ALA A 919 87.51 -1.49 -88.04
CA ALA A 919 86.32 -0.67 -87.92
C ALA A 919 85.27 -0.99 -89.00
N TYR A 920 85.71 -1.33 -90.21
CA TYR A 920 84.87 -1.58 -91.38
C TYR A 920 83.74 -2.63 -91.13
N PRO A 921 83.99 -3.79 -90.49
CA PRO A 921 82.93 -4.74 -90.17
C PRO A 921 81.82 -4.20 -89.26
N PHE A 922 82.10 -3.18 -88.45
CA PHE A 922 81.10 -2.54 -87.58
C PHE A 922 80.33 -1.44 -88.33
N GLU A 923 80.96 -0.75 -89.27
CA GLU A 923 80.27 0.17 -90.18
C GLU A 923 79.29 -0.58 -91.09
N GLU A 924 79.69 -1.70 -91.67
CA GLU A 924 78.82 -2.59 -92.46
C GLU A 924 77.64 -3.12 -91.63
N LYS A 925 77.89 -3.47 -90.36
CA LYS A 925 76.80 -3.85 -89.43
C LYS A 925 75.86 -2.68 -89.16
N ALA A 926 76.37 -1.47 -88.97
CA ALA A 926 75.52 -0.29 -88.78
C ALA A 926 74.62 -0.05 -89.99
N ILE A 927 75.19 -0.10 -91.21
CA ILE A 927 74.44 0.00 -92.47
C ILE A 927 73.37 -1.09 -92.54
N ALA A 928 73.73 -2.36 -92.28
CA ALA A 928 72.79 -3.47 -92.31
C ALA A 928 71.61 -3.29 -91.35
N GLU A 929 71.85 -2.80 -90.12
CA GLU A 929 70.79 -2.53 -89.15
C GLU A 929 69.86 -1.39 -89.60
N TYR A 930 70.41 -0.30 -90.15
CA TYR A 930 69.57 0.77 -90.69
C TYR A 930 68.80 0.33 -91.94
N GLU A 931 69.40 -0.47 -92.82
CA GLU A 931 68.74 -1.03 -94.03
C GLU A 931 67.59 -1.96 -93.63
N SER A 932 67.82 -2.82 -92.64
CA SER A 932 66.79 -3.68 -92.04
C SER A 932 65.63 -2.85 -91.49
N ASN A 933 65.93 -1.76 -90.78
CA ASN A 933 64.90 -0.85 -90.26
C ASN A 933 64.15 -0.10 -91.37
N MET A 934 64.83 0.28 -92.46
CA MET A 934 64.24 0.93 -93.63
C MET A 934 63.35 -0.02 -94.44
N ALA A 935 63.66 -1.32 -94.47
CA ALA A 935 62.86 -2.32 -95.18
C ALA A 935 61.42 -2.40 -94.64
N LEU A 936 61.20 -2.06 -93.37
CA LEU A 936 59.87 -2.01 -92.73
C LEU A 936 58.91 -1.00 -93.36
N VAL A 937 59.41 -0.04 -94.16
CA VAL A 937 58.56 0.85 -94.97
C VAL A 937 57.69 0.04 -95.93
N GLY A 938 58.21 -1.06 -96.49
CA GLY A 938 57.46 -1.96 -97.36
C GLY A 938 56.30 -2.66 -96.66
N GLU A 939 56.33 -2.74 -95.32
CA GLU A 939 55.27 -3.28 -94.47
C GLU A 939 54.31 -2.19 -93.94
N GLY A 940 54.46 -0.94 -94.42
CA GLY A 940 53.63 0.19 -94.02
C GLY A 940 54.06 0.87 -92.71
N VAL A 941 55.23 0.53 -92.15
CA VAL A 941 55.74 1.10 -90.90
C VAL A 941 56.56 2.37 -91.17
N TRP A 942 56.03 3.53 -90.77
CA TRP A 942 56.72 4.82 -90.88
C TRP A 942 56.78 5.58 -89.56
N THR A 943 57.84 5.34 -88.80
CA THR A 943 58.02 5.86 -87.43
C THR A 943 59.20 6.83 -87.35
N ALA A 944 59.47 7.38 -86.17
CA ALA A 944 60.66 8.19 -85.93
C ALA A 944 61.97 7.40 -86.12
N GLY A 945 62.02 6.14 -85.71
CA GLY A 945 63.21 5.28 -85.86
C GLY A 945 63.58 5.00 -87.31
N VAL A 946 62.59 4.73 -88.16
CA VAL A 946 62.80 4.54 -89.61
C VAL A 946 63.35 5.80 -90.26
N ARG A 947 62.75 6.96 -89.96
CA ARG A 947 63.22 8.26 -90.47
C ARG A 947 64.67 8.55 -90.07
N LYS A 948 65.02 8.29 -88.81
CA LYS A 948 66.40 8.45 -88.32
C LYS A 948 67.37 7.50 -89.04
N SER A 949 66.96 6.26 -89.29
CA SER A 949 67.78 5.26 -90.02
C SER A 949 68.01 5.66 -91.46
N LEU A 950 67.01 6.19 -92.15
CA LEU A 950 67.16 6.72 -93.52
C LEU A 950 68.16 7.89 -93.56
N ILE A 951 68.09 8.80 -92.58
CA ILE A 951 69.05 9.91 -92.47
C ILE A 951 70.47 9.38 -92.27
N ALA A 952 70.66 8.39 -91.39
CA ALA A 952 71.96 7.76 -91.16
C ALA A 952 72.49 7.04 -92.42
N LEU A 953 71.63 6.31 -93.15
CA LEU A 953 71.98 5.66 -94.42
C LEU A 953 72.36 6.66 -95.50
N ALA A 954 71.64 7.78 -95.61
CA ALA A 954 71.97 8.84 -96.55
C ALA A 954 73.35 9.46 -96.26
N ALA A 955 73.79 9.47 -95.01
CA ALA A 955 75.12 9.94 -94.62
C ALA A 955 76.23 8.90 -94.86
N LEU A 956 75.99 7.62 -94.53
CA LEU A 956 76.99 6.54 -94.65
C LEU A 956 77.14 6.00 -96.08
N ALA A 957 76.03 5.91 -96.82
CA ALA A 957 76.00 5.40 -98.19
C ALA A 957 75.23 6.37 -99.13
N PRO A 958 75.72 7.61 -99.31
CA PRO A 958 75.02 8.67 -100.05
C PRO A 958 74.73 8.29 -101.52
N ALA A 959 75.61 7.51 -102.16
CA ALA A 959 75.41 7.05 -103.53
C ALA A 959 74.16 6.15 -103.69
N LYS A 960 73.79 5.41 -102.63
CA LYS A 960 72.64 4.50 -102.62
C LYS A 960 71.38 5.18 -102.08
N TYR A 961 71.49 5.92 -100.98
CA TYR A 961 70.34 6.43 -100.20
C TYR A 961 70.20 7.96 -100.16
N GLY A 962 71.25 8.72 -100.47
CA GLY A 962 71.25 10.19 -100.48
C GLY A 962 70.74 10.82 -101.77
N LYS A 963 70.00 10.07 -102.61
CA LYS A 963 69.53 10.54 -103.91
C LYS A 963 68.44 11.60 -103.74
N GLN A 964 68.68 12.80 -104.25
CA GLN A 964 67.69 13.88 -104.34
C GLN A 964 66.86 13.67 -105.62
N PRO A 965 65.55 13.35 -105.53
CA PRO A 965 64.74 13.22 -106.74
C PRO A 965 64.48 14.60 -107.36
N HIS A 966 64.76 14.75 -108.65
CA HIS A 966 64.21 15.85 -109.44
C HIS A 966 62.75 15.54 -109.76
N LEU A 967 61.82 16.23 -109.09
CA LEU A 967 60.38 16.11 -109.37
C LEU A 967 60.00 17.03 -110.53
N GLU A 968 59.86 16.48 -111.74
CA GLU A 968 59.24 17.18 -112.88
C GLU A 968 57.72 17.26 -112.70
N LYS A 969 57.14 18.43 -112.98
CA LYS A 969 55.73 18.77 -112.68
C LYS A 969 54.73 18.51 -113.81
N VAL A 970 55.08 17.76 -114.86
CA VAL A 970 54.17 17.57 -116.01
C VAL A 970 54.04 16.08 -116.35
N TYR A 971 52.82 15.57 -116.15
CA TYR A 971 52.39 14.24 -116.57
C TYR A 971 51.87 14.34 -118.00
N ASP A 972 52.65 13.88 -118.98
CA ASP A 972 52.08 13.45 -120.26
C ASP A 972 52.75 12.15 -120.72
N SER A 973 51.94 11.09 -120.64
CA SER A 973 52.05 9.79 -121.31
C SER A 973 53.34 8.98 -121.13
N LEU A 974 53.22 7.82 -120.48
CA LEU A 974 53.84 6.58 -120.95
C LEU A 974 52.99 5.37 -120.56
N TYR A 975 52.59 4.64 -121.60
CA TYR A 975 52.10 3.26 -121.62
C TYR A 975 53.18 2.28 -121.17
#